data_AF-A0AAN8JHY9-F1
#
_entry.id   AF-A0AAN8JHY9-F1
#
_cell.length_a   1.000
_cell.length_b   1.000
_cell.length_c   1.000
_cell.angle_alpha   90.00
_cell.angle_beta   90.00
_cell.angle_gamma   90.00
#
_symmetry.space_group_name_H-M   'P 1'
#
loop_
_entity.id
_entity.type
_entity.pdbx_description
1 polymer ?
#
loop_
_entity_poly.entity_id
_entity_poly.type
_entity_poly.pdbx_seq_one_letter_code
_entity_poly.pdbx_strand_id
1 'polypeptide(L)'
;MFSSVLHKYRKADDLHENSDHLITAIVKEMMTRVPLLLDAMLCVAVPNSNIIPASIIPSLATCYSILLKLRYNNLSAFHRMVSAITLKGGLNDRGQARLNYLGMTLSCERRLQFQESISLSSENLIIDKLKFNPLIKITGDNLDVYIKASQLFTDKRNKDLHMFASNVIFSRIARMDMDIESPNVDVNSIQAADVLLSSYQQEQLLDVYGVLIGRIMSKLPGMKFLKSHLSLHVPHQYSKKMAEKSTVIPLPILFSNETKHEDCLDIMDSYESQLTSLFTAAFGSLEILRKFKVPVGGDQLTRVRLQEAKNLRTLSVSPEKKFDDLSPIVCEMWHSKQDFLEKCYKALYKVENTPGTLHYFKTILHRNDVNGKVKGRFKPHHELLVAVGEGMIREQILEFCNMECEDDIPQHIKLEGFDKLKDFDKREVLTKLIREFLIFYGYGNVHLGGHIMSENQEIDELQNYCSNLCHWALHLIELDDTAKEGDMSRLLLNCRYSIPFFYSHSALSKYLVENIDFIIKTEYLLSPLQKLRVLEGSFVNVRGGVAQNVESDLVQEHSVCNQKSLIKSLGANKTEKAISRITRAADMISSICDKFDKTVNLKPKGSRHSKCISETDTQIISKSLRKLRPFKFTNGRKCNGFNNIKSLPLSKSKVPMMKDRMNLIIRRLTNGQAVLFDEQEAPEIDEENSSDYLPDI
;
A
#
# COMPACT_ATOMS: atom_id res chain seq x y z
N MET A 1 6.06 -20.41 -46.44
CA MET A 1 6.74 -19.75 -45.30
C MET A 1 5.76 -18.71 -44.71
N PHE A 2 4.72 -19.14 -43.97
CA PHE A 2 3.43 -18.41 -43.98
C PHE A 2 2.97 -17.72 -42.67
N SER A 3 3.71 -17.76 -41.56
CA SER A 3 3.41 -16.83 -40.45
C SER A 3 4.66 -16.42 -39.69
N SER A 4 5.03 -15.14 -39.80
CA SER A 4 6.13 -14.53 -39.05
C SER A 4 5.67 -14.09 -37.66
N VAL A 5 4.46 -13.56 -37.51
CA VAL A 5 3.98 -12.94 -36.27
C VAL A 5 3.70 -13.98 -35.18
N LEU A 6 2.97 -15.05 -35.49
CA LEU A 6 2.69 -16.11 -34.50
C LEU A 6 3.93 -16.95 -34.14
N HIS A 7 4.98 -16.86 -34.96
CA HIS A 7 6.28 -17.50 -34.72
C HIS A 7 7.27 -16.58 -34.00
N LYS A 8 7.27 -15.27 -34.32
CA LYS A 8 8.18 -14.27 -33.74
C LYS A 8 7.96 -14.13 -32.25
N TYR A 9 6.72 -14.16 -31.78
CA TYR A 9 6.38 -14.04 -30.37
C TYR A 9 6.25 -15.41 -29.68
N ARG A 10 7.18 -16.34 -29.95
CA ARG A 10 7.14 -17.70 -29.41
C ARG A 10 7.71 -17.78 -27.99
N LYS A 11 8.58 -16.86 -27.56
CA LYS A 11 9.03 -16.84 -26.15
C LYS A 11 8.02 -16.07 -25.29
N ALA A 12 8.05 -16.31 -23.98
CA ALA A 12 7.18 -15.62 -23.04
C ALA A 12 7.46 -14.09 -23.02
N ASP A 13 8.72 -13.71 -23.12
CA ASP A 13 9.18 -12.32 -23.06
C ASP A 13 8.75 -11.52 -24.28
N ASP A 14 8.97 -12.10 -25.46
CA ASP A 14 8.53 -11.52 -26.73
C ASP A 14 7.02 -11.25 -26.71
N LEU A 15 6.23 -12.15 -26.12
CA LEU A 15 4.78 -12.00 -25.97
C LEU A 15 4.43 -10.90 -24.96
N HIS A 16 5.11 -10.87 -23.81
CA HIS A 16 4.89 -9.84 -22.80
C HIS A 16 5.18 -8.44 -23.35
N GLU A 17 6.29 -8.23 -24.06
CA GLU A 17 6.69 -6.93 -24.60
C GLU A 17 5.77 -6.44 -25.74
N ASN A 18 5.17 -7.35 -26.51
CA ASN A 18 4.48 -7.01 -27.76
C ASN A 18 2.98 -7.37 -27.78
N SER A 19 2.38 -7.76 -26.65
CA SER A 19 0.98 -8.20 -26.60
C SER A 19 -0.01 -7.12 -27.05
N ASP A 20 0.31 -5.84 -26.83
CA ASP A 20 -0.51 -4.68 -27.23
C ASP A 20 -0.69 -4.55 -28.76
N HIS A 21 0.21 -5.16 -29.53
CA HIS A 21 0.21 -5.10 -31.00
C HIS A 21 -0.06 -6.44 -31.66
N LEU A 22 -0.11 -7.53 -30.89
CA LEU A 22 -0.19 -8.88 -31.42
C LEU A 22 -1.44 -9.08 -32.30
N ILE A 23 -2.62 -8.70 -31.80
CA ILE A 23 -3.91 -8.88 -32.51
C ILE A 23 -3.93 -8.13 -33.83
N THR A 24 -3.53 -6.86 -33.81
CA THR A 24 -3.45 -6.01 -35.01
C THR A 24 -2.38 -6.52 -35.98
N ALA A 25 -1.25 -7.00 -35.48
CA ALA A 25 -0.17 -7.58 -36.30
C ALA A 25 -0.61 -8.86 -37.01
N ILE A 26 -1.42 -9.70 -36.36
CA ILE A 26 -1.99 -10.91 -36.97
C ILE A 26 -2.86 -10.53 -38.18
N VAL A 27 -3.74 -9.53 -38.04
CA VAL A 27 -4.59 -9.08 -39.16
C VAL A 27 -3.77 -8.43 -40.28
N LYS A 28 -2.76 -7.61 -39.95
CA LYS A 28 -1.82 -7.05 -40.95
C LYS A 28 -1.06 -8.15 -41.70
N GLU A 29 -0.67 -9.22 -41.02
CA GLU A 29 -0.06 -10.38 -41.67
C GLU A 29 -1.04 -11.08 -42.62
N MET A 30 -2.30 -11.20 -42.23
CA MET A 30 -3.34 -11.78 -43.10
C MET A 30 -3.56 -10.93 -44.36
N MET A 31 -3.59 -9.59 -44.23
CA MET A 31 -3.68 -8.66 -45.38
C MET A 31 -2.54 -8.85 -46.38
N THR A 32 -1.32 -9.10 -45.89
CA THR A 32 -0.12 -9.18 -46.73
C THR A 32 0.11 -10.56 -47.32
N ARG A 33 -0.21 -11.62 -46.57
CA ARG A 33 0.14 -12.99 -46.95
C ARG A 33 -1.03 -13.81 -47.49
N VAL A 34 -2.26 -13.52 -47.05
CA VAL A 34 -3.45 -14.31 -47.40
C VAL A 34 -4.67 -13.39 -47.63
N PRO A 35 -4.58 -12.39 -48.54
CA PRO A 35 -5.63 -11.37 -48.73
C PRO A 35 -6.99 -11.98 -49.09
N LEU A 36 -7.01 -13.01 -49.95
CA LEU A 36 -8.26 -13.67 -50.36
C LEU A 36 -9.05 -14.27 -49.17
N LEU A 37 -8.36 -14.83 -48.17
CA LEU A 37 -9.00 -15.37 -46.98
C LEU A 37 -9.58 -14.25 -46.11
N LEU A 38 -8.83 -13.15 -45.96
CA LEU A 38 -9.32 -11.97 -45.26
C LEU A 38 -10.57 -11.42 -45.95
N ASP A 39 -10.57 -11.27 -47.28
CA ASP A 39 -11.70 -10.78 -48.05
C ASP A 39 -12.93 -11.68 -47.86
N ALA A 40 -12.76 -13.00 -47.92
CA ALA A 40 -13.84 -13.95 -47.64
C ALA A 40 -14.41 -13.79 -46.22
N MET A 41 -13.55 -13.64 -45.21
CA MET A 41 -13.98 -13.42 -43.83
C MET A 41 -14.68 -12.08 -43.63
N LEU A 42 -14.21 -11.02 -44.30
CA LEU A 42 -14.82 -9.69 -44.26
C LEU A 42 -16.17 -9.66 -44.95
N CYS A 43 -16.32 -10.32 -46.10
CA CYS A 43 -17.61 -10.46 -46.79
C CYS A 43 -18.68 -11.08 -45.89
N VAL A 44 -18.29 -12.02 -45.00
CA VAL A 44 -19.20 -12.63 -44.02
C VAL A 44 -19.45 -11.72 -42.82
N ALA A 45 -18.41 -11.03 -42.33
CA ALA A 45 -18.46 -10.27 -41.08
C ALA A 45 -19.04 -8.86 -41.21
N VAL A 46 -18.90 -8.21 -42.36
CA VAL A 46 -19.30 -6.81 -42.59
C VAL A 46 -20.00 -6.67 -43.95
N PRO A 47 -21.34 -6.71 -44.00
CA PRO A 47 -22.05 -6.41 -45.23
C PRO A 47 -21.87 -4.92 -45.56
N ASN A 48 -21.17 -4.62 -46.66
CA ASN A 48 -21.07 -3.30 -47.33
C ASN A 48 -20.11 -2.24 -46.75
N SER A 49 -18.93 -2.62 -46.24
CA SER A 49 -17.87 -1.63 -45.91
C SER A 49 -16.48 -2.17 -46.25
N ASN A 50 -15.68 -1.38 -46.99
CA ASN A 50 -14.27 -1.66 -47.28
C ASN A 50 -13.33 -1.31 -46.10
N ILE A 51 -13.87 -0.80 -44.99
CA ILE A 51 -13.12 -0.45 -43.79
C ILE A 51 -13.31 -1.56 -42.76
N ILE A 52 -12.21 -2.10 -42.23
CA ILE A 52 -12.22 -3.08 -41.15
C ILE A 52 -12.50 -2.35 -39.82
N PRO A 53 -13.66 -2.53 -39.17
CA PRO A 53 -13.94 -1.91 -37.89
C PRO A 53 -13.01 -2.47 -36.82
N ALA A 54 -12.50 -1.61 -35.93
CA ALA A 54 -11.62 -2.03 -34.84
C ALA A 54 -12.24 -3.13 -33.95
N SER A 55 -13.57 -3.14 -33.81
CA SER A 55 -14.33 -4.14 -33.04
C SER A 55 -14.27 -5.56 -33.60
N ILE A 56 -13.98 -5.74 -34.90
CA ILE A 56 -13.98 -7.04 -35.58
C ILE A 56 -12.56 -7.64 -35.67
N ILE A 57 -11.52 -6.80 -35.51
CA ILE A 57 -10.11 -7.22 -35.55
C ILE A 57 -9.82 -8.41 -34.62
N PRO A 58 -10.27 -8.43 -33.34
CA PRO A 58 -10.01 -9.58 -32.46
C PRO A 58 -10.62 -10.89 -32.97
N SER A 59 -11.83 -10.83 -33.54
CA SER A 59 -12.52 -12.00 -34.11
C SER A 59 -11.79 -12.55 -35.33
N LEU A 60 -11.36 -11.67 -36.24
CA LEU A 60 -10.57 -12.07 -37.42
C LEU A 60 -9.24 -12.69 -37.02
N ALA A 61 -8.52 -12.06 -36.09
CA ALA A 61 -7.26 -12.58 -35.57
C ALA A 61 -7.44 -13.95 -34.91
N THR A 62 -8.53 -14.15 -34.17
CA THR A 62 -8.87 -15.42 -33.51
C THR A 62 -9.11 -16.53 -34.53
N CYS A 63 -10.00 -16.29 -35.50
CA CYS A 63 -10.32 -17.27 -36.54
C CYS A 63 -9.08 -17.66 -37.35
N TYR A 64 -8.27 -16.68 -37.76
CA TYR A 64 -7.03 -16.93 -38.49
C TYR A 64 -6.02 -17.73 -37.64
N SER A 65 -5.90 -17.41 -36.35
CA SER A 65 -4.99 -18.12 -35.43
C SER A 65 -5.39 -19.59 -35.23
N ILE A 66 -6.69 -19.87 -35.11
CA ILE A 66 -7.22 -21.24 -34.98
C ILE A 66 -6.93 -22.04 -36.27
N LEU A 67 -7.25 -21.48 -37.43
CA LEU A 67 -7.02 -22.13 -38.72
C LEU A 67 -5.53 -22.39 -38.98
N LEU A 68 -4.67 -21.43 -38.67
CA LEU A 68 -3.23 -21.59 -38.82
C LEU A 68 -2.65 -22.67 -37.90
N LYS A 69 -3.20 -22.83 -36.69
CA LYS A 69 -2.75 -23.88 -35.76
C LYS A 69 -3.00 -25.28 -36.29
N LEU A 70 -4.12 -25.52 -36.99
CA LEU A 70 -4.40 -26.81 -37.63
C LEU A 70 -3.32 -27.19 -38.66
N ARG A 71 -2.75 -26.20 -39.34
CA ARG A 71 -1.68 -26.40 -40.32
C ARG A 71 -0.30 -26.43 -39.68
N TYR A 72 -0.09 -25.64 -38.63
CA TYR A 72 1.20 -25.46 -37.97
C TYR A 72 1.06 -25.52 -36.45
N ASN A 73 1.17 -26.73 -35.92
CA ASN A 73 1.04 -27.01 -34.49
C ASN A 73 1.99 -26.16 -33.63
N ASN A 74 3.11 -25.65 -34.16
CA ASN A 74 4.12 -24.91 -33.40
C ASN A 74 3.83 -23.41 -33.23
N LEU A 75 2.82 -22.84 -33.91
CA LEU A 75 2.42 -21.44 -33.76
C LEU A 75 1.58 -21.24 -32.49
N SER A 76 2.05 -20.41 -31.56
CA SER A 76 1.48 -20.40 -30.20
C SER A 76 1.32 -19.04 -29.51
N ALA A 77 1.73 -17.92 -30.11
CA ALA A 77 1.64 -16.60 -29.47
C ALA A 77 0.20 -16.27 -29.02
N PHE A 78 -0.76 -16.35 -29.95
CA PHE A 78 -2.19 -16.15 -29.65
C PHE A 78 -2.70 -17.15 -28.60
N HIS A 79 -2.35 -18.43 -28.74
CA HIS A 79 -2.78 -19.50 -27.83
C HIS A 79 -2.22 -19.33 -26.40
N ARG A 80 -1.00 -18.83 -26.25
CA ARG A 80 -0.38 -18.48 -24.96
C ARG A 80 -1.14 -17.34 -24.29
N MET A 81 -1.47 -16.30 -25.05
CA MET A 81 -2.27 -15.16 -24.58
C MET A 81 -3.65 -15.61 -24.09
N VAL A 82 -4.39 -16.39 -24.89
CA VAL A 82 -5.69 -16.95 -24.48
C VAL A 82 -5.54 -17.88 -23.28
N SER A 83 -4.48 -18.70 -23.22
CA SER A 83 -4.20 -19.54 -22.05
C SER A 83 -3.90 -18.73 -20.78
N ALA A 84 -3.25 -17.58 -20.87
CA ALA A 84 -3.05 -16.68 -19.73
C ALA A 84 -4.39 -16.11 -19.24
N ILE A 85 -5.24 -15.66 -20.17
CA ILE A 85 -6.59 -15.16 -19.87
C ILE A 85 -7.43 -16.23 -19.17
N THR A 86 -7.42 -17.47 -19.67
CA THR A 86 -8.21 -18.55 -19.06
C THR A 86 -7.67 -18.99 -17.70
N LEU A 87 -6.36 -18.88 -17.46
CA LEU A 87 -5.76 -19.12 -16.14
C LEU A 87 -6.16 -18.04 -15.14
N LYS A 88 -6.00 -16.76 -15.49
CA LYS A 88 -6.43 -15.62 -14.64
C LYS A 88 -7.93 -15.66 -14.39
N GLY A 89 -8.72 -16.08 -15.38
CA GLY A 89 -10.17 -16.27 -15.28
C GLY A 89 -10.62 -17.49 -14.47
N GLY A 90 -9.72 -18.27 -13.87
CA GLY A 90 -10.08 -19.39 -13.00
C GLY A 90 -10.63 -20.61 -13.73
N LEU A 91 -10.39 -20.75 -15.03
CA LEU A 91 -10.94 -21.86 -15.81
C LEU A 91 -10.25 -23.18 -15.42
N ASN A 92 -11.05 -24.13 -14.92
CA ASN A 92 -10.54 -25.45 -14.53
C ASN A 92 -9.98 -26.26 -15.72
N ASP A 93 -9.24 -27.33 -15.42
CA ASP A 93 -8.57 -28.15 -16.45
C ASP A 93 -9.55 -28.72 -17.50
N ARG A 94 -10.80 -29.04 -17.11
CA ARG A 94 -11.82 -29.51 -18.06
C ARG A 94 -12.27 -28.40 -19.00
N GLY A 95 -12.45 -27.18 -18.50
CA GLY A 95 -12.75 -26.01 -19.31
C GLY A 95 -11.59 -25.67 -20.26
N GLN A 96 -10.36 -25.72 -19.76
CA GLN A 96 -9.16 -25.56 -20.58
C GLN A 96 -9.07 -26.61 -21.69
N ALA A 97 -9.35 -27.89 -21.40
CA ALA A 97 -9.35 -28.97 -22.39
C ALA A 97 -10.41 -28.76 -23.49
N ARG A 98 -11.60 -28.26 -23.13
CA ARG A 98 -12.65 -27.90 -24.10
C ARG A 98 -12.19 -26.79 -25.04
N LEU A 99 -11.58 -25.72 -24.51
CA LEU A 99 -11.04 -24.64 -25.34
C LEU A 99 -9.84 -25.08 -26.19
N ASN A 100 -9.03 -26.01 -25.68
CA ASN A 100 -7.92 -26.57 -26.43
C ASN A 100 -8.41 -27.43 -27.61
N TYR A 101 -9.48 -28.20 -27.41
CA TYR A 101 -10.15 -28.96 -28.47
C TYR A 101 -10.66 -28.05 -29.61
N LEU A 102 -11.19 -26.87 -29.26
CA LEU A 102 -11.56 -25.83 -30.24
C LEU A 102 -10.35 -25.11 -30.87
N GLY A 103 -9.13 -25.48 -30.51
CA GLY A 103 -7.91 -24.87 -30.99
C GLY A 103 -7.53 -23.56 -30.30
N MET A 104 -8.30 -23.05 -29.33
CA MET A 104 -8.14 -21.68 -28.79
C MET A 104 -7.02 -21.52 -27.75
N THR A 105 -6.69 -22.57 -27.01
CA THR A 105 -5.67 -22.56 -25.94
C THR A 105 -4.55 -23.55 -26.20
N LEU A 106 -3.47 -23.47 -25.41
CA LEU A 106 -2.42 -24.49 -25.39
C LEU A 106 -2.90 -25.83 -24.82
N SER A 107 -2.23 -26.92 -25.20
CA SER A 107 -2.39 -28.20 -24.51
C SER A 107 -1.86 -28.10 -23.07
N CYS A 108 -2.25 -29.04 -22.21
CA CYS A 108 -1.81 -29.06 -20.81
C CYS A 108 -0.27 -29.00 -20.71
N GLU A 109 0.44 -29.91 -21.38
CA GLU A 109 1.91 -29.96 -21.37
C GLU A 109 2.56 -28.64 -21.80
N ARG A 110 2.10 -28.07 -22.92
CA ARG A 110 2.67 -26.81 -23.45
C ARG A 110 2.35 -25.61 -22.58
N ARG A 111 1.22 -25.63 -21.87
CA ARG A 111 0.88 -24.63 -20.87
C ARG A 111 1.85 -24.69 -19.68
N LEU A 112 2.21 -25.89 -19.22
CA LEU A 112 3.20 -26.06 -18.16
C LEU A 112 4.58 -25.55 -18.60
N GLN A 113 5.02 -25.89 -19.81
CA GLN A 113 6.25 -25.36 -20.42
C GLN A 113 6.21 -23.83 -20.58
N PHE A 114 5.05 -23.28 -20.92
CA PHE A 114 4.86 -21.82 -20.99
C PHE A 114 5.06 -21.17 -19.61
N GLN A 115 4.43 -21.70 -18.55
CA GLN A 115 4.62 -21.21 -17.19
C GLN A 115 6.07 -21.31 -16.72
N GLU A 116 6.75 -22.42 -17.02
CA GLU A 116 8.18 -22.60 -16.70
C GLU A 116 9.08 -21.62 -17.45
N SER A 117 8.78 -21.33 -18.73
CA SER A 117 9.52 -20.33 -19.50
C SER A 117 9.38 -18.91 -18.96
N ILE A 118 8.23 -18.58 -18.36
CA ILE A 118 8.01 -17.29 -17.66
C ILE A 118 8.91 -17.21 -16.42
N SER A 119 9.01 -18.30 -15.66
CA SER A 119 9.82 -18.35 -14.43
C SER A 119 11.28 -18.00 -14.68
N LEU A 120 11.89 -18.61 -15.71
CA LEU A 120 13.29 -18.36 -16.05
C LEU A 120 13.53 -16.91 -16.49
N SER A 121 12.52 -16.30 -17.13
CA SER A 121 12.59 -14.89 -17.53
C SER A 121 12.62 -13.95 -16.34
N SER A 122 11.77 -14.16 -15.33
CA SER A 122 11.74 -13.30 -14.13
C SER A 122 13.08 -13.29 -13.41
N GLU A 123 13.75 -14.45 -13.29
CA GLU A 123 15.07 -14.55 -12.66
C GLU A 123 16.15 -13.86 -13.50
N ASN A 124 16.15 -14.08 -14.82
CA ASN A 124 17.05 -13.38 -15.75
C ASN A 124 16.83 -11.86 -15.72
N LEU A 125 15.59 -11.40 -15.58
CA LEU A 125 15.26 -9.99 -15.45
C LEU A 125 15.86 -9.38 -14.18
N ILE A 126 15.83 -10.10 -13.05
CA ILE A 126 16.49 -9.67 -11.82
C ILE A 126 18.01 -9.57 -12.06
N ILE A 127 18.62 -10.61 -12.64
CA ILE A 127 20.06 -10.64 -12.94
C ILE A 127 20.46 -9.47 -13.83
N ASP A 128 19.72 -9.22 -14.92
CA ASP A 128 20.01 -8.12 -15.84
C ASP A 128 19.84 -6.77 -15.16
N LYS A 129 18.82 -6.59 -14.32
CA LYS A 129 18.65 -5.36 -13.53
C LYS A 129 19.75 -5.17 -12.51
N LEU A 130 20.20 -6.24 -11.84
CA LEU A 130 21.31 -6.20 -10.89
C LEU A 130 22.59 -5.67 -11.55
N LYS A 131 22.92 -6.13 -12.76
CA LYS A 131 24.10 -5.64 -13.52
C LYS A 131 24.12 -4.12 -13.68
N PHE A 132 22.96 -3.46 -13.75
CA PHE A 132 22.86 -2.00 -13.83
C PHE A 132 22.75 -1.34 -12.46
N ASN A 133 22.05 -1.96 -11.51
CA ASN A 133 21.86 -1.45 -10.16
C ASN A 133 21.80 -2.61 -9.14
N PRO A 134 22.85 -2.82 -8.32
CA PRO A 134 22.88 -3.89 -7.33
C PRO A 134 22.06 -3.58 -6.06
N LEU A 135 21.55 -2.36 -5.90
CA LEU A 135 20.88 -1.94 -4.68
C LEU A 135 19.41 -2.36 -4.70
N ILE A 136 19.08 -3.36 -3.88
CA ILE A 136 17.74 -3.96 -3.79
C ILE A 136 17.22 -4.04 -2.35
N LYS A 137 15.91 -4.10 -2.16
CA LYS A 137 15.25 -4.42 -0.89
C LYS A 137 14.34 -5.62 -1.11
N ILE A 138 14.20 -6.47 -0.10
CA ILE A 138 13.18 -7.54 -0.11
C ILE A 138 12.03 -7.10 0.80
N THR A 139 10.80 -7.28 0.36
CA THR A 139 9.60 -7.18 1.22
C THR A 139 8.89 -8.53 1.18
N GLY A 140 8.50 -9.07 2.34
CA GLY A 140 7.85 -10.37 2.45
C GLY A 140 6.59 -10.33 3.32
N ASP A 141 5.71 -11.30 3.10
CA ASP A 141 4.47 -11.49 3.86
C ASP A 141 3.97 -12.94 3.76
N ASN A 142 3.12 -13.33 4.69
CA ASN A 142 2.51 -14.66 4.74
C ASN A 142 1.43 -14.84 3.66
N LEU A 143 1.35 -16.04 3.11
CA LEU A 143 0.39 -16.46 2.11
C LEU A 143 -0.28 -17.76 2.57
N ASP A 144 -1.45 -17.61 3.17
CA ASP A 144 -2.27 -18.75 3.58
C ASP A 144 -3.33 -19.11 2.54
N VAL A 145 -3.46 -20.40 2.25
CA VAL A 145 -4.52 -20.95 1.39
C VAL A 145 -5.21 -22.12 2.06
N TYR A 146 -6.50 -21.95 2.33
CA TYR A 146 -7.34 -23.04 2.79
C TYR A 146 -7.81 -23.94 1.64
N ILE A 147 -7.72 -25.25 1.85
CA ILE A 147 -8.19 -26.27 0.93
C ILE A 147 -9.26 -27.10 1.63
N LYS A 148 -10.51 -26.88 1.21
CA LYS A 148 -11.66 -27.70 1.60
C LYS A 148 -11.61 -29.05 0.89
N ALA A 149 -11.63 -30.13 1.66
CA ALA A 149 -11.85 -31.47 1.14
C ALA A 149 -13.33 -31.62 0.78
N SER A 150 -13.62 -32.23 -0.39
CA SER A 150 -15.00 -32.47 -0.82
C SER A 150 -15.77 -33.38 0.14
N GLN A 151 -15.06 -34.29 0.80
CA GLN A 151 -15.55 -35.21 1.82
C GLN A 151 -14.44 -35.37 2.86
N LEU A 152 -14.82 -35.33 4.13
CA LEU A 152 -13.92 -35.50 5.25
C LEU A 152 -13.80 -36.97 5.61
N PHE A 153 -12.58 -37.50 5.56
CA PHE A 153 -12.22 -38.82 6.07
C PHE A 153 -11.06 -38.67 7.04
N THR A 154 -10.75 -39.71 7.81
CA THR A 154 -9.65 -39.69 8.78
C THR A 154 -8.30 -39.35 8.13
N ASP A 155 -8.07 -39.84 6.91
CA ASP A 155 -6.89 -39.65 6.07
C ASP A 155 -7.01 -38.45 5.09
N LYS A 156 -8.21 -37.88 4.96
CA LYS A 156 -8.50 -36.77 4.03
C LYS A 156 -9.24 -35.65 4.75
N ARG A 157 -8.46 -34.74 5.34
CA ARG A 157 -8.96 -33.53 6.02
C ARG A 157 -8.77 -32.28 5.16
N ASN A 158 -9.42 -31.20 5.58
CA ASN A 158 -9.09 -29.88 5.10
C ASN A 158 -7.62 -29.58 5.38
N LYS A 159 -6.99 -28.82 4.49
CA LYS A 159 -5.57 -28.47 4.61
C LYS A 159 -5.42 -26.96 4.61
N ASP A 160 -4.72 -26.45 5.61
CA ASP A 160 -4.18 -25.10 5.63
C ASP A 160 -2.77 -25.15 5.03
N LEU A 161 -2.59 -24.52 3.87
CA LEU A 161 -1.27 -24.33 3.30
C LEU A 161 -0.74 -22.98 3.76
N HIS A 162 0.35 -23.01 4.52
CA HIS A 162 1.09 -21.82 4.97
C HIS A 162 2.33 -21.66 4.09
N MET A 163 2.48 -20.49 3.48
CA MET A 163 3.55 -20.17 2.55
C MET A 163 4.04 -18.75 2.79
N PHE A 164 5.23 -18.42 2.32
CA PHE A 164 5.78 -17.07 2.39
C PHE A 164 6.01 -16.52 1.00
N ALA A 165 5.47 -15.34 0.72
CA ALA A 165 5.61 -14.64 -0.56
C ALA A 165 6.49 -13.42 -0.38
N SER A 166 7.27 -13.08 -1.40
CA SER A 166 8.22 -11.97 -1.31
C SER A 166 8.44 -11.28 -2.64
N ASN A 167 8.81 -10.01 -2.59
CA ASN A 167 9.16 -9.19 -3.74
C ASN A 167 10.55 -8.57 -3.55
N VAL A 168 11.32 -8.46 -4.65
CA VAL A 168 12.52 -7.64 -4.75
C VAL A 168 12.15 -6.27 -5.30
N ILE A 169 12.58 -5.21 -4.63
CA ILE A 169 12.38 -3.81 -5.00
C ILE A 169 13.74 -3.19 -5.31
N PHE A 170 13.92 -2.64 -6.51
CA PHE A 170 15.17 -1.95 -6.87
C PHE A 170 15.15 -0.49 -6.41
N SER A 171 16.28 -0.02 -5.88
CA SER A 171 16.48 1.38 -5.49
C SER A 171 16.29 2.34 -6.66
N ARG A 172 15.61 3.47 -6.41
CA ARG A 172 15.41 4.55 -7.40
C ARG A 172 16.35 5.73 -7.17
N ILE A 173 16.80 5.90 -5.92
CA ILE A 173 17.50 7.08 -5.42
C ILE A 173 18.88 6.69 -4.90
N ALA A 174 18.98 5.62 -4.09
CA ALA A 174 20.24 5.23 -3.48
C ALA A 174 21.32 4.92 -4.53
N ARG A 175 22.57 5.25 -4.18
CA ARG A 175 23.73 5.10 -5.07
C ARG A 175 24.85 4.35 -4.39
N MET A 176 25.62 3.60 -5.18
CA MET A 176 26.72 2.76 -4.68
C MET A 176 27.89 3.54 -4.08
N ASP A 177 27.99 4.84 -4.35
CA ASP A 177 29.05 5.72 -3.85
C ASP A 177 28.69 6.43 -2.54
N MET A 178 27.50 6.18 -2.00
CA MET A 178 27.10 6.66 -0.68
C MET A 178 27.84 5.93 0.43
N ASP A 179 27.96 6.59 1.57
CA ASP A 179 28.62 6.05 2.74
C ASP A 179 27.91 4.79 3.27
N ILE A 180 28.71 3.78 3.55
CA ILE A 180 28.30 2.46 4.04
C ILE A 180 28.65 2.27 5.52
N GLU A 181 29.39 3.20 6.12
CA GLU A 181 29.73 3.16 7.54
C GLU A 181 28.55 3.66 8.38
N SER A 182 28.29 2.94 9.47
CA SER A 182 27.27 3.33 10.44
C SER A 182 27.73 4.55 11.23
N PRO A 183 26.81 5.44 11.64
CA PRO A 183 27.13 6.54 12.54
C PRO A 183 27.78 6.04 13.84
N ASN A 184 28.83 6.72 14.30
CA ASN A 184 29.45 6.44 15.60
C ASN A 184 28.65 7.11 16.73
N VAL A 185 27.46 6.58 17.00
CA VAL A 185 26.55 7.06 18.05
C VAL A 185 26.64 6.13 19.26
N ASP A 186 26.77 6.69 20.47
CA ASP A 186 26.56 5.93 21.69
C ASP A 186 25.07 5.61 21.85
N VAL A 187 24.69 4.38 21.47
CA VAL A 187 23.31 3.89 21.51
C VAL A 187 22.70 3.93 22.91
N ASN A 188 23.51 3.90 23.97
CA ASN A 188 23.02 3.98 25.36
C ASN A 188 22.62 5.41 25.76
N SER A 189 23.08 6.41 25.01
CA SER A 189 22.74 7.81 25.24
C SER A 189 21.37 8.20 24.66
N ILE A 190 20.78 7.37 23.79
CA ILE A 190 19.49 7.64 23.13
C ILE A 190 18.36 7.61 24.18
N GLN A 191 17.55 8.66 24.23
CA GLN A 191 16.41 8.79 25.13
C GLN A 191 15.11 9.09 24.38
N ALA A 192 14.01 9.02 25.10
CA ALA A 192 12.68 9.32 24.57
C ALA A 192 12.60 10.72 23.93
N ALA A 193 13.34 11.71 24.45
CA ALA A 193 13.38 13.06 23.89
C ALA A 193 13.97 13.11 22.47
N ASP A 194 14.91 12.20 22.16
CA ASP A 194 15.57 12.12 20.85
C ASP A 194 14.67 11.45 19.80
N VAL A 195 13.73 10.62 20.25
CA VAL A 195 12.77 9.89 19.39
C VAL A 195 11.47 10.68 19.21
N LEU A 196 11.04 11.49 20.19
CA LEU A 196 9.90 12.39 20.03
C LEU A 196 10.23 13.53 19.04
N LEU A 197 9.20 14.29 18.64
CA LEU A 197 9.39 15.48 17.82
C LEU A 197 10.20 16.54 18.57
N SER A 198 11.24 17.05 17.93
CA SER A 198 11.88 18.29 18.35
C SER A 198 11.02 19.50 17.95
N SER A 199 11.32 20.68 18.51
CA SER A 199 10.64 21.93 18.13
C SER A 199 10.77 22.22 16.63
N TYR A 200 11.94 21.94 16.03
CA TYR A 200 12.14 22.10 14.59
C TYR A 200 11.25 21.15 13.78
N GLN A 201 11.19 19.87 14.16
CA GLN A 201 10.35 18.89 13.47
C GLN A 201 8.86 19.18 13.66
N GLN A 202 8.46 19.71 14.82
CA GLN A 202 7.10 20.17 15.06
C GLN A 202 6.71 21.31 14.12
N GLU A 203 7.62 22.27 13.86
CA GLU A 203 7.40 23.30 12.85
C GLU A 203 7.20 22.70 11.45
N GLN A 204 8.04 21.73 11.06
CA GLN A 204 7.90 21.02 9.79
C GLN A 204 6.54 20.31 9.68
N LEU A 205 6.07 19.68 10.75
CA LEU A 205 4.76 19.01 10.76
C LEU A 205 3.62 20.02 10.57
N LEU A 206 3.71 21.18 11.21
CA LEU A 206 2.71 22.23 11.10
C LEU A 206 2.68 22.87 9.72
N ASP A 207 3.83 23.01 9.05
CA ASP A 207 3.89 23.48 7.66
C ASP A 207 3.17 22.50 6.72
N VAL A 208 3.40 21.20 6.91
CA VAL A 208 2.73 20.16 6.12
C VAL A 208 1.22 20.13 6.41
N TYR A 209 0.81 20.14 7.68
CA TYR A 209 -0.60 20.28 8.05
C TYR A 209 -1.21 21.56 7.49
N GLY A 210 -0.44 22.64 7.38
CA GLY A 210 -0.89 23.87 6.78
C GLY A 210 -1.30 23.70 5.31
N VAL A 211 -0.54 22.92 4.55
CA VAL A 211 -0.90 22.58 3.16
C VAL A 211 -2.18 21.73 3.12
N LEU A 212 -2.30 20.73 3.98
CA LEU A 212 -3.48 19.85 4.03
C LEU A 212 -4.76 20.62 4.44
N ILE A 213 -4.69 21.44 5.48
CA ILE A 213 -5.78 22.32 5.90
C ILE A 213 -6.13 23.31 4.80
N GLY A 214 -5.14 23.90 4.13
CA GLY A 214 -5.39 24.77 2.97
C GLY A 214 -6.19 24.05 1.88
N ARG A 215 -5.81 22.80 1.55
CA ARG A 215 -6.57 21.98 0.59
C ARG A 215 -8.01 21.73 1.05
N ILE A 216 -8.24 21.45 2.33
CA ILE A 216 -9.59 21.28 2.91
C ILE A 216 -10.38 22.59 2.86
N MET A 217 -9.80 23.71 3.29
CA MET A 217 -10.39 25.05 3.21
C MET A 217 -10.84 25.38 1.79
N SER A 218 -10.01 25.08 0.78
CA SER A 218 -10.32 25.37 -0.63
C SER A 218 -11.50 24.57 -1.21
N LYS A 219 -11.98 23.54 -0.49
CA LYS A 219 -13.19 22.80 -0.85
C LYS A 219 -14.48 23.51 -0.42
N LEU A 220 -14.41 24.48 0.50
CA LEU A 220 -15.55 25.31 0.89
C LEU A 220 -15.85 26.33 -0.22
N PRO A 221 -17.12 26.48 -0.65
CA PRO A 221 -17.50 27.46 -1.69
C PRO A 221 -17.03 28.89 -1.39
N GLY A 222 -17.24 29.38 -0.16
CA GLY A 222 -16.82 30.71 0.29
C GLY A 222 -15.30 30.93 0.32
N MET A 223 -14.50 29.84 0.27
CA MET A 223 -13.04 29.88 0.28
C MET A 223 -12.40 29.33 -1.00
N LYS A 224 -13.18 29.12 -2.06
CA LYS A 224 -12.70 28.55 -3.32
C LYS A 224 -11.60 29.39 -3.99
N PHE A 225 -11.58 30.70 -3.72
CA PHE A 225 -10.55 31.63 -4.21
C PHE A 225 -9.13 31.23 -3.77
N LEU A 226 -9.00 30.53 -2.64
CA LEU A 226 -7.73 30.05 -2.10
C LEU A 226 -7.04 29.03 -3.01
N LYS A 227 -7.80 28.28 -3.80
CA LYS A 227 -7.30 27.14 -4.58
C LYS A 227 -6.14 27.51 -5.52
N SER A 228 -6.15 28.72 -6.08
CA SER A 228 -5.12 29.21 -7.00
C SER A 228 -3.78 29.52 -6.31
N HIS A 229 -3.77 29.65 -4.99
CA HIS A 229 -2.62 30.05 -4.19
C HIS A 229 -2.06 28.90 -3.32
N LEU A 230 -2.67 27.71 -3.37
CA LEU A 230 -2.32 26.55 -2.56
C LEU A 230 -1.55 25.50 -3.35
N SER A 231 -0.61 24.83 -2.68
CA SER A 231 0.16 23.74 -3.27
C SER A 231 -0.66 22.45 -3.34
N LEU A 232 -0.86 21.93 -4.56
CA LEU A 232 -1.52 20.64 -4.78
C LEU A 232 -0.69 19.45 -4.30
N HIS A 233 0.64 19.57 -4.38
CA HIS A 233 1.62 18.58 -3.95
C HIS A 233 2.57 19.20 -2.94
N VAL A 234 3.09 18.41 -2.00
CA VAL A 234 4.15 18.85 -1.09
C VAL A 234 5.48 18.47 -1.74
N PRO A 235 6.23 19.42 -2.35
CA PRO A 235 7.47 19.09 -3.02
C PRO A 235 8.54 18.71 -2.00
N HIS A 236 9.34 17.71 -2.33
CA HIS A 236 10.50 17.29 -1.56
C HIS A 236 11.67 16.98 -2.50
N GLN A 237 12.86 16.79 -1.92
CA GLN A 237 14.12 16.62 -2.66
C GLN A 237 14.04 15.54 -3.76
N TYR A 238 13.21 14.52 -3.55
CA TYR A 238 13.15 13.33 -4.41
C TYR A 238 11.84 13.20 -5.20
N SER A 239 10.96 14.21 -5.23
CA SER A 239 9.64 14.10 -5.88
C SER A 239 9.71 13.63 -7.33
N LYS A 240 10.71 14.11 -8.10
CA LYS A 240 10.93 13.65 -9.49
C LYS A 240 11.26 12.16 -9.57
N LYS A 241 12.10 11.66 -8.66
CA LYS A 241 12.50 10.26 -8.59
C LYS A 241 11.37 9.37 -8.07
N MET A 242 10.61 9.85 -7.10
CA MET A 242 9.45 9.12 -6.57
C MET A 242 8.28 9.08 -7.56
N ALA A 243 8.26 9.97 -8.56
CA ALA A 243 7.33 9.89 -9.69
C ALA A 243 7.74 8.85 -10.75
N GLU A 244 8.98 8.35 -10.75
CA GLU A 244 9.40 7.28 -11.65
C GLU A 244 8.76 5.95 -11.22
N LYS A 245 8.36 5.13 -12.20
CA LYS A 245 7.80 3.80 -11.95
C LYS A 245 8.85 2.91 -11.28
N SER A 246 8.47 2.29 -10.16
CA SER A 246 9.31 1.32 -9.44
C SER A 246 9.47 0.01 -10.21
N THR A 247 10.61 -0.63 -10.03
CA THR A 247 10.85 -2.02 -10.49
C THR A 247 10.69 -2.95 -9.31
N VAL A 248 9.60 -3.73 -9.32
CA VAL A 248 9.27 -4.74 -8.31
C VAL A 248 9.12 -6.08 -9.01
N ILE A 249 9.81 -7.11 -8.54
CA ILE A 249 9.83 -8.44 -9.15
C ILE A 249 9.62 -9.48 -8.05
N PRO A 250 8.63 -10.40 -8.18
CA PRO A 250 8.36 -11.41 -7.17
C PRO A 250 9.48 -12.46 -7.10
N LEU A 251 9.80 -12.90 -5.89
CA LEU A 251 10.62 -14.07 -5.64
C LEU A 251 9.75 -15.34 -5.63
N PRO A 252 10.35 -16.53 -5.84
CA PRO A 252 9.66 -17.79 -5.63
C PRO A 252 9.01 -17.89 -4.25
N ILE A 253 7.74 -18.32 -4.21
CA ILE A 253 7.07 -18.69 -2.96
C ILE A 253 7.87 -19.74 -2.20
N LEU A 254 7.90 -19.59 -0.89
CA LEU A 254 8.46 -20.56 0.06
C LEU A 254 7.34 -21.30 0.78
N PHE A 255 7.49 -22.60 1.01
CA PHE A 255 6.53 -23.41 1.77
C PHE A 255 6.89 -23.41 3.25
N SER A 256 6.95 -22.21 3.81
CA SER A 256 7.40 -21.92 5.17
C SER A 256 6.39 -21.01 5.85
N ASN A 257 6.12 -21.26 7.12
CA ASN A 257 5.17 -20.50 7.94
C ASN A 257 5.91 -19.57 8.92
N GLU A 258 5.74 -18.26 8.78
CA GLU A 258 6.40 -17.27 9.65
C GLU A 258 6.00 -17.36 11.15
N THR A 259 4.91 -18.07 11.47
CA THR A 259 4.53 -18.31 12.87
C THR A 259 5.45 -19.32 13.56
N LYS A 260 6.22 -20.13 12.81
CA LYS A 260 7.16 -21.13 13.31
C LYS A 260 8.60 -20.64 13.18
N HIS A 261 9.37 -20.77 14.26
CA HIS A 261 10.76 -20.30 14.29
C HIS A 261 11.68 -21.08 13.34
N GLU A 262 11.48 -22.39 13.18
CA GLU A 262 12.25 -23.23 12.25
C GLU A 262 12.03 -22.78 10.80
N ASP A 263 10.77 -22.65 10.39
CA ASP A 263 10.39 -22.14 9.07
C ASP A 263 10.92 -20.71 8.82
N CYS A 264 11.04 -19.86 9.84
CA CYS A 264 11.68 -18.54 9.70
C CYS A 264 13.18 -18.64 9.38
N LEU A 265 13.89 -19.63 9.93
CA LEU A 265 15.27 -19.91 9.55
C LEU A 265 15.34 -20.38 8.09
N ASP A 266 14.39 -21.22 7.66
CA ASP A 266 14.30 -21.68 6.27
C ASP A 266 14.04 -20.53 5.29
N ILE A 267 13.19 -19.56 5.67
CA ILE A 267 12.96 -18.34 4.89
C ILE A 267 14.27 -17.57 4.70
N MET A 268 15.01 -17.34 5.78
CA MET A 268 16.28 -16.61 5.74
C MET A 268 17.38 -17.37 4.98
N ASP A 269 17.52 -18.69 5.18
CA ASP A 269 18.45 -19.54 4.41
C ASP A 269 18.11 -19.54 2.91
N SER A 270 16.82 -19.53 2.57
CA SER A 270 16.36 -19.45 1.17
C SER A 270 16.71 -18.11 0.54
N TYR A 271 16.54 -16.99 1.26
CA TYR A 271 16.97 -15.68 0.79
C TYR A 271 18.47 -15.60 0.57
N GLU A 272 19.29 -16.06 1.51
CA GLU A 272 20.75 -16.13 1.33
C GLU A 272 21.15 -16.93 0.09
N SER A 273 20.54 -18.11 -0.08
CA SER A 273 20.81 -19.00 -1.22
C SER A 273 20.42 -18.35 -2.55
N GLN A 274 19.26 -17.69 -2.61
CA GLN A 274 18.78 -17.01 -3.80
C GLN A 274 19.65 -15.78 -4.13
N LEU A 275 19.96 -14.94 -3.14
CA LEU A 275 20.83 -13.78 -3.34
C LEU A 275 22.23 -14.20 -3.78
N THR A 276 22.79 -15.26 -3.18
CA THR A 276 24.07 -15.84 -3.60
C THR A 276 24.05 -16.24 -5.07
N SER A 277 23.00 -16.95 -5.51
CA SER A 277 22.83 -17.35 -6.91
C SER A 277 22.74 -16.14 -7.84
N LEU A 278 21.86 -15.19 -7.52
CA LEU A 278 21.58 -14.00 -8.34
C LEU A 278 22.81 -13.09 -8.49
N PHE A 279 23.51 -12.80 -7.38
CA PHE A 279 24.69 -11.94 -7.40
C PHE A 279 25.89 -12.63 -8.04
N THR A 280 26.07 -13.94 -7.83
CA THR A 280 27.11 -14.71 -8.55
C THR A 280 26.85 -14.71 -10.06
N ALA A 281 25.59 -14.87 -10.48
CA ALA A 281 25.23 -14.82 -11.89
C ALA A 281 25.40 -13.41 -12.51
N ALA A 282 25.13 -12.35 -11.74
CA ALA A 282 25.25 -10.98 -12.21
C ALA A 282 26.69 -10.46 -12.24
N PHE A 283 27.53 -10.82 -11.26
CA PHE A 283 28.83 -10.19 -11.03
C PHE A 283 30.01 -11.16 -10.93
N GLY A 284 29.77 -12.48 -10.90
CA GLY A 284 30.81 -13.49 -10.71
C GLY A 284 31.41 -13.54 -9.31
N SER A 285 30.92 -12.73 -8.36
CA SER A 285 31.41 -12.69 -6.97
C SER A 285 30.32 -12.22 -6.00
N LEU A 286 30.54 -12.47 -4.71
CA LEU A 286 29.65 -12.03 -3.61
C LEU A 286 30.10 -10.73 -2.94
N GLU A 287 31.16 -10.09 -3.43
CA GLU A 287 31.71 -8.88 -2.80
C GLU A 287 30.68 -7.75 -2.75
N ILE A 288 29.91 -7.57 -3.83
CA ILE A 288 28.87 -6.54 -3.92
C ILE A 288 27.73 -6.83 -2.93
N LEU A 289 27.28 -8.08 -2.84
CA LEU A 289 26.24 -8.50 -1.90
C LEU A 289 26.67 -8.22 -0.46
N ARG A 290 27.87 -8.69 -0.08
CA ARG A 290 28.42 -8.52 1.28
C ARG A 290 28.69 -7.07 1.64
N LYS A 291 29.14 -6.27 0.66
CA LYS A 291 29.44 -4.85 0.84
C LYS A 291 28.17 -4.04 1.08
N PHE A 292 27.14 -4.24 0.26
CA PHE A 292 25.96 -3.38 0.30
C PHE A 292 24.81 -3.96 1.14
N LYS A 293 24.77 -5.27 1.34
CA LYS A 293 23.70 -6.00 2.05
C LYS A 293 22.32 -5.73 1.42
N VAL A 294 21.29 -6.40 1.92
CA VAL A 294 19.91 -6.31 1.42
C VAL A 294 18.98 -6.06 2.61
N PRO A 295 18.34 -4.87 2.69
CA PRO A 295 17.28 -4.63 3.66
C PRO A 295 16.11 -5.58 3.42
N VAL A 296 15.51 -6.07 4.50
CA VAL A 296 14.33 -6.94 4.48
C VAL A 296 13.20 -6.25 5.24
N GLY A 297 12.06 -6.06 4.59
CA GLY A 297 10.84 -5.48 5.14
C GLY A 297 9.72 -6.49 5.25
N GLY A 298 8.77 -6.23 6.14
CA GLY A 298 7.51 -6.96 6.25
C GLY A 298 6.62 -6.32 7.31
N ASP A 299 5.53 -7.00 7.65
CA ASP A 299 4.66 -6.56 8.74
C ASP A 299 5.38 -6.71 10.11
N GLN A 300 4.65 -6.45 11.19
CA GLN A 300 5.22 -6.56 12.54
C GLN A 300 5.64 -7.99 12.89
N LEU A 301 4.88 -9.01 12.49
CA LEU A 301 5.20 -10.39 12.81
C LEU A 301 6.43 -10.85 12.03
N THR A 302 6.47 -10.61 10.72
CA THR A 302 7.62 -10.89 9.86
C THR A 302 8.88 -10.22 10.43
N ARG A 303 8.83 -8.93 10.77
CA ARG A 303 9.99 -8.19 11.30
C ARG A 303 10.56 -8.86 12.55
N VAL A 304 9.70 -9.15 13.54
CA VAL A 304 10.14 -9.76 14.81
C VAL A 304 10.71 -11.14 14.55
N ARG A 305 10.02 -11.98 13.78
CA ARG A 305 10.40 -13.38 13.55
C ARG A 305 11.69 -13.53 12.77
N LEU A 306 11.88 -12.74 11.71
CA LEU A 306 13.13 -12.77 10.95
C LEU A 306 14.30 -12.20 11.75
N GLN A 307 14.06 -11.18 12.60
CA GLN A 307 15.09 -10.67 13.51
C GLN A 307 15.47 -11.70 14.59
N GLU A 308 14.50 -12.44 15.14
CA GLU A 308 14.75 -13.55 16.06
C GLU A 308 15.57 -14.66 15.38
N ALA A 309 15.19 -15.07 14.17
CA ALA A 309 15.93 -16.03 13.36
C ALA A 309 17.40 -15.60 13.15
N LYS A 310 17.64 -14.31 12.90
CA LYS A 310 18.97 -13.72 12.83
C LYS A 310 19.72 -13.78 14.15
N ASN A 311 19.07 -13.40 15.24
CA ASN A 311 19.66 -13.41 16.58
C ASN A 311 20.10 -14.83 16.99
N LEU A 312 19.31 -15.86 16.66
CA LEU A 312 19.63 -17.27 16.94
C LEU A 312 20.95 -17.73 16.29
N ARG A 313 21.35 -17.12 15.16
CA ARG A 313 22.55 -17.51 14.42
C ARG A 313 23.72 -16.53 14.56
N THR A 314 23.64 -15.53 15.44
CA THR A 314 24.67 -14.51 15.66
C THR A 314 26.07 -15.11 15.91
N LEU A 315 26.14 -16.26 16.60
CA LEU A 315 27.39 -16.96 16.93
C LEU A 315 27.90 -17.92 15.84
N SER A 316 27.24 -17.99 14.69
CA SER A 316 27.69 -18.82 13.57
C SER A 316 29.04 -18.34 13.04
N VAL A 317 29.76 -19.20 12.29
CA VAL A 317 31.13 -18.87 11.86
C VAL A 317 31.15 -18.05 10.57
N SER A 318 30.24 -18.33 9.62
CA SER A 318 30.21 -17.64 8.32
C SER A 318 29.17 -16.51 8.28
N PRO A 319 29.43 -15.40 7.56
CA PRO A 319 28.48 -14.30 7.40
C PRO A 319 27.12 -14.74 6.85
N GLU A 320 27.11 -15.69 5.92
CA GLU A 320 25.88 -16.23 5.31
C GLU A 320 25.05 -16.97 6.36
N LYS A 321 25.70 -17.76 7.23
CA LYS A 321 25.00 -18.46 8.31
C LYS A 321 24.53 -17.52 9.42
N LYS A 322 25.15 -16.36 9.59
CA LYS A 322 24.67 -15.28 10.46
C LYS A 322 23.55 -14.45 9.85
N PHE A 323 23.26 -14.64 8.56
CA PHE A 323 22.38 -13.77 7.79
C PHE A 323 22.87 -12.30 7.74
N ASP A 324 24.18 -12.09 7.67
CA ASP A 324 24.78 -10.75 7.66
C ASP A 324 24.40 -9.94 6.42
N ASP A 325 24.17 -10.63 5.29
CA ASP A 325 23.78 -10.04 4.02
C ASP A 325 22.32 -9.56 4.05
N LEU A 326 21.48 -10.14 4.91
CA LEU A 326 20.09 -9.74 5.14
C LEU A 326 19.99 -8.71 6.26
N SER A 327 20.31 -7.46 5.95
CA SER A 327 20.34 -6.37 6.94
C SER A 327 20.07 -5.00 6.33
N PRO A 328 19.31 -4.13 7.03
CA PRO A 328 18.55 -4.40 8.25
C PRO A 328 17.23 -5.12 7.99
N ILE A 329 16.64 -5.69 9.05
CA ILE A 329 15.25 -6.17 9.06
C ILE A 329 14.37 -5.07 9.67
N VAL A 330 13.35 -4.61 8.95
CA VAL A 330 12.51 -3.45 9.32
C VAL A 330 11.03 -3.75 9.19
N CYS A 331 10.20 -3.06 9.98
CA CYS A 331 8.75 -3.11 9.82
C CYS A 331 8.34 -2.08 8.77
N GLU A 332 7.42 -2.45 7.90
CA GLU A 332 6.83 -1.57 6.90
C GLU A 332 5.59 -0.85 7.46
N MET A 333 5.12 0.17 6.74
CA MET A 333 4.31 1.23 7.35
C MET A 333 2.82 1.16 7.04
N TRP A 334 2.40 0.39 6.03
CA TRP A 334 0.97 0.21 5.75
C TRP A 334 0.25 -0.44 6.92
N HIS A 335 0.80 -1.53 7.46
CA HIS A 335 0.18 -2.21 8.59
C HIS A 335 0.19 -1.35 9.87
N SER A 336 1.18 -0.47 10.04
CA SER A 336 1.17 0.55 11.10
C SER A 336 0.03 1.56 10.89
N LYS A 337 -0.20 2.03 9.67
CA LYS A 337 -1.33 2.91 9.32
C LYS A 337 -2.69 2.22 9.52
N GLN A 338 -2.80 0.93 9.19
CA GLN A 338 -3.98 0.12 9.46
C GLN A 338 -4.27 0.01 10.96
N ASP A 339 -3.25 -0.24 11.78
CA ASP A 339 -3.42 -0.31 13.23
C ASP A 339 -3.69 1.07 13.85
N PHE A 340 -3.12 2.14 13.31
CA PHE A 340 -3.46 3.52 13.70
C PHE A 340 -4.96 3.78 13.54
N LEU A 341 -5.54 3.39 12.40
CA LEU A 341 -6.98 3.47 12.17
C LEU A 341 -7.78 2.58 13.13
N GLU A 342 -7.34 1.34 13.36
CA GLU A 342 -7.94 0.43 14.35
C GLU A 342 -7.95 1.07 15.76
N LYS A 343 -6.86 1.74 16.18
CA LYS A 343 -6.78 2.43 17.47
C LYS A 343 -7.75 3.62 17.55
N CYS A 344 -7.89 4.38 16.46
CA CYS A 344 -8.90 5.44 16.37
C CYS A 344 -10.31 4.87 16.59
N TYR A 345 -10.66 3.77 15.91
CA TYR A 345 -11.98 3.14 16.06
C TYR A 345 -12.18 2.55 17.46
N LYS A 346 -11.19 1.85 18.02
CA LYS A 346 -11.27 1.37 19.42
C LYS A 346 -11.46 2.52 20.42
N ALA A 347 -10.88 3.68 20.15
CA ALA A 347 -10.97 4.85 21.02
C ALA A 347 -12.29 5.62 20.86
N LEU A 348 -12.81 5.76 19.62
CA LEU A 348 -13.84 6.74 19.26
C LEU A 348 -15.08 6.15 18.56
N TYR A 349 -15.15 4.83 18.36
CA TYR A 349 -16.31 4.17 17.76
C TYR A 349 -17.04 3.30 18.79
N LYS A 350 -18.14 3.84 19.34
CA LYS A 350 -19.04 3.12 20.25
C LYS A 350 -20.42 3.01 19.62
N VAL A 351 -21.12 1.91 19.90
CA VAL A 351 -22.47 1.62 19.37
C VAL A 351 -23.52 2.43 20.14
N GLU A 352 -23.34 3.74 20.15
CA GLU A 352 -24.20 4.74 20.74
C GLU A 352 -24.43 5.81 19.70
N ASN A 353 -25.70 6.15 19.44
CA ASN A 353 -26.06 7.02 18.31
C ASN A 353 -26.09 8.50 18.70
N THR A 354 -25.02 8.99 19.35
CA THR A 354 -24.91 10.40 19.73
C THR A 354 -24.60 11.25 18.50
N PRO A 355 -25.41 12.28 18.18
CA PRO A 355 -25.12 13.20 17.08
C PRO A 355 -23.71 13.76 17.14
N GLY A 356 -23.01 13.75 16.00
CA GLY A 356 -21.62 14.19 15.89
C GLY A 356 -20.58 13.09 16.10
N THR A 357 -20.96 11.87 16.51
CA THR A 357 -20.02 10.74 16.63
C THR A 357 -19.83 9.98 15.31
N LEU A 358 -18.72 9.25 15.20
CA LEU A 358 -18.40 8.42 14.03
C LEU A 358 -19.47 7.34 13.78
N HIS A 359 -20.04 6.76 14.85
CA HIS A 359 -21.14 5.80 14.74
C HIS A 359 -22.44 6.45 14.28
N TYR A 360 -22.71 7.68 14.70
CA TYR A 360 -23.84 8.45 14.20
C TYR A 360 -23.72 8.72 12.70
N PHE A 361 -22.55 9.17 12.23
CA PHE A 361 -22.32 9.37 10.80
C PHE A 361 -22.42 8.09 9.98
N LYS A 362 -21.88 6.98 10.50
CA LYS A 362 -22.11 5.66 9.89
C LYS A 362 -23.62 5.40 9.67
N THR A 363 -24.43 5.66 10.69
CA THR A 363 -25.86 5.35 10.68
C THR A 363 -26.61 6.20 9.66
N ILE A 364 -26.41 7.51 9.65
CA ILE A 364 -27.12 8.41 8.72
C ILE A 364 -26.64 8.30 7.28
N LEU A 365 -25.42 7.81 7.05
CA LEU A 365 -24.85 7.55 5.72
C LEU A 365 -25.09 6.10 5.25
N HIS A 366 -25.80 5.28 6.03
CA HIS A 366 -26.08 3.87 5.73
C HIS A 366 -24.82 3.02 5.42
N ARG A 367 -23.69 3.31 6.09
CA ARG A 367 -22.41 2.60 5.93
C ARG A 367 -22.38 1.28 6.69
N ASN A 368 -23.18 0.30 6.24
CA ASN A 368 -23.28 -1.04 6.85
C ASN A 368 -21.99 -1.87 6.72
N ASP A 369 -21.11 -1.47 5.81
CA ASP A 369 -19.77 -2.01 5.59
C ASP A 369 -18.81 -1.69 6.76
N VAL A 370 -19.06 -0.63 7.54
CA VAL A 370 -18.29 -0.23 8.72
C VAL A 370 -18.83 -0.90 9.99
N ASN A 371 -18.07 -1.83 10.57
CA ASN A 371 -18.50 -2.64 11.71
C ASN A 371 -17.65 -2.41 12.98
N GLY A 372 -16.61 -1.59 12.92
CA GLY A 372 -15.65 -1.35 14.00
C GLY A 372 -14.44 -2.29 14.00
N LYS A 373 -14.42 -3.32 13.13
CA LYS A 373 -13.26 -4.19 12.90
C LYS A 373 -12.50 -3.70 11.66
N VAL A 374 -11.51 -2.84 11.85
CA VAL A 374 -10.81 -2.17 10.75
C VAL A 374 -10.00 -3.16 9.93
N LYS A 375 -9.25 -4.07 10.57
CA LYS A 375 -8.33 -5.00 9.86
C LYS A 375 -9.04 -5.80 8.76
N GLY A 376 -10.21 -6.37 9.04
CA GLY A 376 -10.96 -7.14 8.05
C GLY A 376 -11.66 -6.31 6.96
N ARG A 377 -11.78 -4.98 7.15
CA ARG A 377 -12.48 -4.06 6.23
C ARG A 377 -11.84 -2.67 6.23
N PHE A 378 -10.55 -2.58 5.94
CA PHE A 378 -9.79 -1.34 6.09
C PHE A 378 -10.44 -0.17 5.32
N LYS A 379 -10.69 -0.38 4.02
CA LYS A 379 -11.16 0.68 3.12
C LYS A 379 -12.46 1.35 3.60
N PRO A 380 -13.56 0.64 3.88
CA PRO A 380 -14.77 1.26 4.45
C PRO A 380 -14.55 2.15 5.67
N HIS A 381 -13.72 1.70 6.62
CA HIS A 381 -13.44 2.43 7.85
C HIS A 381 -12.58 3.66 7.58
N HIS A 382 -11.58 3.51 6.70
CA HIS A 382 -10.72 4.60 6.26
C HIS A 382 -11.52 5.70 5.60
N GLU A 383 -12.36 5.35 4.63
CA GLU A 383 -13.21 6.30 3.91
C GLU A 383 -14.13 7.06 4.87
N LEU A 384 -14.84 6.36 5.77
CA LEU A 384 -15.74 7.01 6.72
C LEU A 384 -14.98 8.00 7.63
N LEU A 385 -13.83 7.60 8.19
CA LEU A 385 -13.06 8.48 9.07
C LEU A 385 -12.55 9.72 8.32
N VAL A 386 -12.04 9.57 7.10
CA VAL A 386 -11.56 10.69 6.29
C VAL A 386 -12.72 11.64 5.94
N ALA A 387 -13.88 11.13 5.54
CA ALA A 387 -15.04 11.98 5.23
C ALA A 387 -15.55 12.76 6.44
N VAL A 388 -15.76 12.07 7.56
CA VAL A 388 -16.27 12.68 8.79
C VAL A 388 -15.25 13.65 9.35
N GLY A 389 -13.97 13.27 9.36
CA GLY A 389 -12.86 14.11 9.80
C GLY A 389 -12.71 15.37 8.96
N GLU A 390 -12.72 15.27 7.63
CA GLU A 390 -12.73 16.46 6.75
C GLU A 390 -13.96 17.34 7.01
N GLY A 391 -15.15 16.76 7.18
CA GLY A 391 -16.37 17.50 7.51
C GLY A 391 -16.25 18.24 8.84
N MET A 392 -15.67 17.62 9.87
CA MET A 392 -15.43 18.27 11.15
C MET A 392 -14.40 19.39 11.06
N ILE A 393 -13.31 19.20 10.31
CA ILE A 393 -12.31 20.25 10.07
C ILE A 393 -12.95 21.43 9.33
N ARG A 394 -13.83 21.18 8.35
CA ARG A 394 -14.61 22.23 7.69
C ARG A 394 -15.48 23.01 8.69
N GLU A 395 -16.17 22.30 9.59
CA GLU A 395 -16.97 22.97 10.63
C GLU A 395 -16.09 23.81 11.58
N GLN A 396 -14.89 23.34 11.94
CA GLN A 396 -13.92 24.17 12.68
C GLN A 396 -13.55 25.44 11.90
N ILE A 397 -13.33 25.33 10.59
CA ILE A 397 -13.01 26.49 9.74
C ILE A 397 -14.18 27.50 9.73
N LEU A 398 -15.43 27.03 9.66
CA LEU A 398 -16.61 27.89 9.73
C LEU A 398 -16.67 28.65 11.06
N GLU A 399 -16.51 27.96 12.19
CA GLU A 399 -16.50 28.61 13.51
C GLU A 399 -15.32 29.59 13.66
N PHE A 400 -14.14 29.20 13.20
CA PHE A 400 -12.93 30.02 13.28
C PHE A 400 -13.01 31.30 12.43
N CYS A 401 -13.64 31.21 11.25
CA CYS A 401 -13.82 32.34 10.33
C CYS A 401 -15.16 33.06 10.48
N ASN A 402 -15.95 32.74 11.51
CA ASN A 402 -17.27 33.29 11.77
C ASN A 402 -18.22 33.22 10.55
N MET A 403 -18.31 32.04 9.94
CA MET A 403 -19.21 31.72 8.82
C MET A 403 -20.43 30.96 9.34
N GLU A 404 -21.63 31.32 8.88
CA GLU A 404 -22.87 30.63 9.23
C GLU A 404 -23.24 29.50 8.25
N CYS A 405 -22.74 29.57 7.01
CA CYS A 405 -22.80 28.49 6.03
C CYS A 405 -21.52 28.42 5.18
N GLU A 406 -21.35 27.33 4.39
CA GLU A 406 -20.13 27.11 3.60
C GLU A 406 -19.96 28.12 2.43
N ASP A 407 -21.03 28.82 2.04
CA ASP A 407 -21.03 29.83 0.98
C ASP A 407 -20.67 31.24 1.48
N ASP A 408 -20.63 31.45 2.80
CA ASP A 408 -20.37 32.76 3.37
C ASP A 408 -18.93 33.24 3.08
N ILE A 409 -18.76 34.55 3.04
CA ILE A 409 -17.43 35.16 2.96
C ILE A 409 -16.81 35.09 4.37
N PRO A 410 -15.59 34.56 4.54
CA PRO A 410 -14.95 34.44 5.83
C PRO A 410 -14.68 35.81 6.47
N GLN A 411 -15.06 35.98 7.74
CA GLN A 411 -14.99 37.25 8.50
C GLN A 411 -13.81 37.29 9.48
N HIS A 412 -12.67 36.70 9.11
CA HIS A 412 -11.48 36.71 9.96
C HIS A 412 -10.65 37.98 9.73
N ILE A 413 -10.15 38.62 10.79
CA ILE A 413 -9.39 39.88 10.74
C ILE A 413 -8.23 39.83 9.73
N LYS A 414 -7.51 38.69 9.66
CA LYS A 414 -6.41 38.49 8.70
C LYS A 414 -6.83 38.50 7.23
N LEU A 415 -8.12 38.29 6.92
CA LEU A 415 -8.65 38.31 5.55
C LEU A 415 -9.21 39.67 5.15
N GLU A 416 -9.20 40.67 6.04
CA GLU A 416 -9.62 42.02 5.72
C GLU A 416 -8.73 42.62 4.62
N GLY A 417 -9.35 43.07 3.53
CA GLY A 417 -8.62 43.65 2.38
C GLY A 417 -7.82 42.63 1.56
N PHE A 418 -8.03 41.32 1.75
CA PHE A 418 -7.32 40.26 1.04
C PHE A 418 -7.33 40.42 -0.48
N ASP A 419 -8.46 40.84 -1.06
CA ASP A 419 -8.61 41.00 -2.51
C ASP A 419 -7.70 42.07 -3.11
N LYS A 420 -7.29 43.06 -2.30
CA LYS A 420 -6.44 44.19 -2.71
C LYS A 420 -4.94 43.86 -2.65
N LEU A 421 -4.57 42.71 -2.10
CA LEU A 421 -3.18 42.28 -1.94
C LEU A 421 -2.61 41.70 -3.24
N LYS A 422 -1.28 41.78 -3.40
CA LYS A 422 -0.56 41.07 -4.45
C LYS A 422 -0.50 39.57 -4.13
N ASP A 423 -0.27 38.73 -5.14
CA ASP A 423 -0.28 37.27 -4.97
C ASP A 423 0.71 36.73 -3.93
N PHE A 424 1.87 37.37 -3.79
CA PHE A 424 2.85 37.00 -2.75
C PHE A 424 2.29 37.28 -1.35
N ASP A 425 1.80 38.50 -1.13
CA ASP A 425 1.23 38.94 0.15
C ASP A 425 -0.01 38.10 0.52
N LYS A 426 -0.81 37.70 -0.48
CA LYS A 426 -1.93 36.77 -0.31
C LYS A 426 -1.46 35.43 0.27
N ARG A 427 -0.43 34.80 -0.31
CA ARG A 427 0.10 33.53 0.21
C ARG A 427 0.58 33.66 1.64
N GLU A 428 1.29 34.74 1.97
CA GLU A 428 1.79 34.97 3.33
C GLU A 428 0.65 35.13 4.35
N VAL A 429 -0.39 35.90 4.01
CA VAL A 429 -1.58 36.05 4.85
C VAL A 429 -2.28 34.71 5.07
N LEU A 430 -2.40 33.89 4.04
CA LEU A 430 -3.00 32.55 4.15
C LEU A 430 -2.18 31.62 5.04
N THR A 431 -0.87 31.59 4.87
CA THR A 431 0.02 30.80 5.74
C THR A 431 -0.15 31.22 7.19
N LYS A 432 -0.21 32.53 7.48
CA LYS A 432 -0.42 33.05 8.85
C LYS A 432 -1.80 32.68 9.41
N LEU A 433 -2.87 32.78 8.61
CA LEU A 433 -4.23 32.39 9.00
C LEU A 433 -4.31 30.90 9.34
N ILE A 434 -3.80 30.05 8.45
CA ILE A 434 -3.80 28.60 8.65
C ILE A 434 -2.95 28.24 9.87
N ARG A 435 -1.83 28.93 10.06
CA ARG A 435 -0.98 28.71 11.23
C ARG A 435 -1.71 29.06 12.53
N GLU A 436 -2.43 30.17 12.55
CA GLU A 436 -3.26 30.56 13.69
C GLU A 436 -4.37 29.53 13.96
N PHE A 437 -5.04 29.04 12.91
CA PHE A 437 -6.03 27.96 13.00
C PHE A 437 -5.42 26.68 13.62
N LEU A 438 -4.24 26.26 13.14
CA LEU A 438 -3.57 25.05 13.63
C LEU A 438 -3.23 25.17 15.12
N ILE A 439 -2.73 26.33 15.55
CA ILE A 439 -2.41 26.62 16.95
C ILE A 439 -3.69 26.66 17.79
N PHE A 440 -4.74 27.34 17.30
CA PHE A 440 -6.02 27.50 17.99
C PHE A 440 -6.68 26.15 18.29
N TYR A 441 -6.62 25.19 17.36
CA TYR A 441 -7.15 23.83 17.55
C TYR A 441 -6.09 22.82 18.03
N GLY A 442 -4.89 23.27 18.42
CA GLY A 442 -3.86 22.43 19.03
C GLY A 442 -3.31 21.31 18.13
N TYR A 443 -3.39 21.44 16.81
CA TYR A 443 -2.78 20.48 15.89
C TYR A 443 -1.26 20.43 16.09
N GLY A 444 -0.64 19.26 15.92
CA GLY A 444 0.80 19.06 16.16
C GLY A 444 1.20 18.89 17.64
N ASN A 445 0.29 19.08 18.60
CA ASN A 445 0.62 19.12 20.04
C ASN A 445 0.27 17.85 20.82
N VAL A 446 -0.12 16.75 20.15
CA VAL A 446 -0.57 15.52 20.84
C VAL A 446 0.50 14.96 21.79
N HIS A 447 1.78 15.08 21.44
CA HIS A 447 2.91 14.65 22.28
C HIS A 447 3.09 15.47 23.58
N LEU A 448 2.52 16.69 23.66
CA LEU A 448 2.57 17.56 24.84
C LEU A 448 1.40 17.28 25.81
N GLY A 449 0.32 16.68 25.31
CA GLY A 449 -0.87 16.33 26.07
C GLY A 449 -1.65 17.51 26.69
N GLY A 450 -1.42 18.74 26.20
CA GLY A 450 -2.07 19.96 26.72
C GLY A 450 -3.57 20.05 26.43
N HIS A 451 -4.27 20.95 27.12
CA HIS A 451 -5.65 21.31 26.79
C HIS A 451 -5.67 22.52 25.85
N ILE A 452 -6.57 22.51 24.87
CA ILE A 452 -6.78 23.61 23.91
C ILE A 452 -7.58 24.77 24.54
N MET A 453 -8.35 24.53 25.62
CA MET A 453 -9.16 25.53 26.32
C MET A 453 -9.08 25.33 27.85
N SER A 454 -9.20 26.43 28.61
CA SER A 454 -8.85 26.62 30.03
C SER A 454 -9.25 25.52 31.04
N GLU A 455 -8.46 25.37 32.11
CA GLU A 455 -8.68 24.53 33.31
C GLU A 455 -9.91 24.92 34.17
N ASN A 456 -10.96 25.50 33.58
CA ASN A 456 -12.21 25.79 34.29
C ASN A 456 -13.09 24.52 34.34
N GLN A 457 -13.86 24.40 35.43
CA GLN A 457 -14.73 23.26 35.78
C GLN A 457 -15.83 22.91 34.75
N GLU A 458 -15.90 23.61 33.63
CA GLU A 458 -16.91 23.46 32.60
C GLU A 458 -16.45 22.45 31.53
N ILE A 459 -17.25 21.41 31.26
CA ILE A 459 -16.88 20.28 30.40
C ILE A 459 -17.87 20.17 29.23
N ASP A 460 -17.36 20.18 28.00
CA ASP A 460 -18.09 19.81 26.79
C ASP A 460 -17.49 18.51 26.21
N GLU A 461 -18.12 17.38 26.50
CA GLU A 461 -17.65 16.06 26.06
C GLU A 461 -17.78 15.88 24.55
N LEU A 462 -18.77 16.51 23.91
CA LEU A 462 -18.95 16.39 22.47
C LEU A 462 -17.88 17.18 21.72
N GLN A 463 -17.58 18.41 22.16
CA GLN A 463 -16.50 19.22 21.58
C GLN A 463 -15.16 18.50 21.76
N ASN A 464 -14.92 17.91 22.94
CA ASN A 464 -13.73 17.09 23.19
C ASN A 464 -13.65 15.88 22.25
N TYR A 465 -14.75 15.13 22.08
CA TYR A 465 -14.82 14.02 21.14
C TYR A 465 -14.47 14.46 19.71
N CYS A 466 -15.13 15.51 19.22
CA CYS A 466 -14.96 15.97 17.83
C CYS A 466 -13.54 16.50 17.59
N SER A 467 -12.98 17.22 18.56
CA SER A 467 -11.59 17.70 18.49
C SER A 467 -10.60 16.53 18.45
N ASN A 468 -10.81 15.51 19.28
CA ASN A 468 -9.97 14.32 19.30
C ASN A 468 -10.02 13.59 17.95
N LEU A 469 -11.23 13.37 17.40
CA LEU A 469 -11.41 12.76 16.08
C LEU A 469 -10.69 13.54 14.98
N CYS A 470 -10.71 14.88 15.04
CA CYS A 470 -9.98 15.73 14.09
C CYS A 470 -8.46 15.50 14.11
N HIS A 471 -7.86 15.26 15.28
CA HIS A 471 -6.44 14.93 15.38
C HIS A 471 -6.10 13.58 14.74
N TRP A 472 -6.91 12.56 14.98
CA TRP A 472 -6.76 11.25 14.33
C TRP A 472 -6.94 11.37 12.81
N ALA A 473 -7.99 12.05 12.36
CA ALA A 473 -8.29 12.18 10.94
C ALA A 473 -7.22 12.98 10.18
N LEU A 474 -6.79 14.13 10.71
CA LEU A 474 -5.75 14.94 10.04
C LEU A 474 -4.43 14.16 9.96
N HIS A 475 -4.05 13.44 11.02
CA HIS A 475 -2.83 12.64 10.95
C HIS A 475 -2.95 11.46 9.98
N LEU A 476 -4.12 10.80 9.89
CA LEU A 476 -4.33 9.77 8.88
C LEU A 476 -4.26 10.31 7.44
N ILE A 477 -4.84 11.49 7.19
CA ILE A 477 -4.73 12.19 5.90
C ILE A 477 -3.26 12.50 5.57
N GLU A 478 -2.46 12.87 6.58
CA GLU A 478 -1.03 13.09 6.45
C GLU A 478 -0.24 11.81 6.11
N LEU A 479 -0.58 10.68 6.74
CA LEU A 479 0.02 9.38 6.41
C LEU A 479 -0.26 9.01 4.94
N ASP A 480 -1.50 9.21 4.47
CA ASP A 480 -1.86 8.95 3.08
C ASP A 480 -1.17 9.89 2.09
N ASP A 481 -1.08 11.18 2.42
CA ASP A 481 -0.42 12.16 1.56
C ASP A 481 1.09 11.90 1.47
N THR A 482 1.71 11.54 2.60
CA THR A 482 3.11 11.11 2.65
C THR A 482 3.35 9.90 1.77
N ALA A 483 2.48 8.90 1.84
CA ALA A 483 2.57 7.69 1.03
C ALA A 483 2.43 7.98 -0.46
N LYS A 484 1.48 8.84 -0.85
CA LYS A 484 1.28 9.24 -2.26
C LYS A 484 2.49 9.96 -2.84
N GLU A 485 3.01 10.95 -2.10
CA GLU A 485 4.18 11.72 -2.54
C GLU A 485 5.48 10.87 -2.50
N GLY A 486 5.54 9.85 -1.66
CA GLY A 486 6.76 9.06 -1.43
C GLY A 486 7.80 9.86 -0.63
N ASP A 487 7.34 10.69 0.31
CA ASP A 487 8.21 11.60 1.05
C ASP A 487 8.84 10.91 2.27
N MET A 488 10.11 10.55 2.11
CA MET A 488 10.91 9.87 3.14
C MET A 488 11.14 10.72 4.40
N SER A 489 11.20 12.04 4.28
CA SER A 489 11.41 12.93 5.43
C SER A 489 10.13 13.01 6.26
N ARG A 490 8.98 13.12 5.60
CA ARG A 490 7.67 13.08 6.25
C ARG A 490 7.36 11.72 6.85
N LEU A 491 7.84 10.62 6.23
CA LEU A 491 7.69 9.29 6.82
C LEU A 491 8.28 9.22 8.24
N LEU A 492 9.52 9.68 8.42
CA LEU A 492 10.15 9.71 9.74
C LEU A 492 9.42 10.63 10.71
N LEU A 493 8.99 11.80 10.23
CA LEU A 493 8.21 12.75 11.02
C LEU A 493 6.90 12.12 11.53
N ASN A 494 6.23 11.37 10.66
CA ASN A 494 5.00 10.67 10.98
C ASN A 494 5.19 9.53 11.97
N CYS A 495 6.29 8.78 11.85
CA CYS A 495 6.64 7.77 12.85
C CYS A 495 6.77 8.38 14.25
N ARG A 496 7.46 9.52 14.35
CA ARG A 496 7.64 10.26 15.61
C ARG A 496 6.30 10.75 16.17
N TYR A 497 5.44 11.29 15.30
CA TYR A 497 4.15 11.84 15.71
C TYR A 497 3.09 10.77 16.02
N SER A 498 3.22 9.56 15.46
CA SER A 498 2.32 8.43 15.72
C SER A 498 2.49 7.81 17.11
N ILE A 499 3.69 7.90 17.71
CA ILE A 499 4.01 7.38 19.05
C ILE A 499 2.97 7.73 20.13
N PRO A 500 2.63 9.02 20.37
CA PRO A 500 1.67 9.37 21.40
C PRO A 500 0.24 8.87 21.12
N PHE A 501 -0.14 8.65 19.86
CA PHE A 501 -1.44 8.06 19.51
C PHE A 501 -1.48 6.58 19.89
N PHE A 502 -0.46 5.80 19.52
CA PHE A 502 -0.39 4.38 19.92
C PHE A 502 -0.35 4.23 21.44
N TYR A 503 0.48 5.03 22.12
CA TYR A 503 0.56 5.00 23.58
C TYR A 503 -0.76 5.40 24.26
N SER A 504 -1.51 6.36 23.69
CA SER A 504 -2.78 6.79 24.25
C SER A 504 -3.81 5.66 24.35
N HIS A 505 -3.74 4.70 23.42
CA HIS A 505 -4.56 3.50 23.42
C HIS A 505 -3.98 2.40 24.32
N SER A 506 -2.70 2.04 24.14
CA SER A 506 -2.02 1.02 24.94
C SER A 506 -0.53 1.29 25.07
N ALA A 507 -0.01 1.24 26.30
CA ALA A 507 1.43 1.31 26.57
C ALA A 507 2.21 0.10 26.04
N LEU A 508 1.50 -0.98 25.69
CA LEU A 508 2.02 -2.23 25.13
C LEU A 508 1.73 -2.37 23.63
N SER A 509 1.28 -1.30 22.96
CA SER A 509 1.01 -1.34 21.53
C SER A 509 2.25 -1.80 20.76
N LYS A 510 2.08 -2.77 19.86
CA LYS A 510 3.19 -3.27 19.03
C LYS A 510 3.75 -2.19 18.09
N TYR A 511 2.87 -1.41 17.46
CA TYR A 511 3.29 -0.35 16.55
C TYR A 511 3.85 0.89 17.25
N LEU A 512 3.64 1.07 18.56
CA LEU A 512 4.46 2.00 19.36
C LEU A 512 5.95 1.60 19.29
N VAL A 513 6.24 0.31 19.47
CA VAL A 513 7.61 -0.23 19.44
C VAL A 513 8.18 -0.21 18.02
N GLU A 514 7.40 -0.61 17.01
CA GLU A 514 7.86 -0.57 15.61
C GLU A 514 8.25 0.83 15.16
N ASN A 515 7.49 1.86 15.53
CA ASN A 515 7.84 3.25 15.19
C ASN A 515 9.14 3.69 15.88
N ILE A 516 9.34 3.31 17.15
CA ILE A 516 10.60 3.60 17.88
C ILE A 516 11.78 2.85 17.24
N ASP A 517 11.63 1.56 16.92
CA ASP A 517 12.66 0.74 16.26
C ASP A 517 13.05 1.32 14.89
N PHE A 518 12.06 1.70 14.09
CA PHE A 518 12.27 2.30 12.78
C PHE A 518 13.06 3.61 12.87
N ILE A 519 12.70 4.50 13.82
CA ILE A 519 13.43 5.76 14.08
C ILE A 519 14.85 5.48 14.54
N ILE A 520 15.05 4.58 15.53
CA ILE A 520 16.38 4.25 16.05
C ILE A 520 17.29 3.75 14.90
N LYS A 521 16.80 2.81 14.10
CA LYS A 521 17.56 2.25 12.98
C LYS A 521 17.92 3.35 11.98
N THR A 522 16.94 4.08 11.47
CA THR A 522 17.14 5.03 10.37
C THR A 522 17.89 6.29 10.78
N GLU A 523 17.83 6.72 12.04
CA GLU A 523 18.46 7.96 12.49
C GLU A 523 19.80 7.74 13.18
N TYR A 524 20.02 6.58 13.80
CA TYR A 524 21.19 6.36 14.66
C TYR A 524 22.04 5.14 14.31
N LEU A 525 21.46 4.06 13.76
CA LEU A 525 22.20 2.79 13.57
C LEU A 525 22.66 2.53 12.14
N LEU A 526 21.84 2.90 11.16
CA LEU A 526 22.08 2.57 9.76
C LEU A 526 23.03 3.57 9.10
N SER A 527 23.88 3.08 8.21
CA SER A 527 24.69 3.93 7.35
C SER A 527 23.81 4.80 6.44
N PRO A 528 24.33 5.92 5.92
CA PRO A 528 23.57 6.79 5.01
C PRO A 528 22.97 6.04 3.81
N LEU A 529 23.71 5.07 3.24
CA LEU A 529 23.19 4.21 2.19
C LEU A 529 22.02 3.32 2.66
N GLN A 530 22.20 2.61 3.78
CA GLN A 530 21.16 1.71 4.30
C GLN A 530 19.90 2.46 4.72
N LYS A 531 20.06 3.61 5.38
CA LYS A 531 18.95 4.51 5.74
C LYS A 531 18.14 4.86 4.50
N LEU A 532 18.80 5.34 3.45
CA LEU A 532 18.09 5.76 2.24
C LEU A 532 17.37 4.59 1.57
N ARG A 533 17.99 3.40 1.53
CA ARG A 533 17.38 2.19 0.95
C ARG A 533 16.16 1.70 1.72
N VAL A 534 16.19 1.80 3.06
CA VAL A 534 15.03 1.50 3.90
C VAL A 534 13.89 2.48 3.61
N LEU A 535 14.18 3.78 3.65
CA LEU A 535 13.18 4.83 3.48
C LEU A 535 12.57 4.88 2.07
N GLU A 536 13.40 4.84 1.02
CA GLU A 536 12.89 4.85 -0.35
C GLU A 536 12.13 3.56 -0.66
N GLY A 537 12.59 2.45 -0.10
CA GLY A 537 12.03 1.12 -0.30
C GLY A 537 10.73 0.90 0.45
N SER A 538 10.31 1.81 1.33
CA SER A 538 8.97 1.80 1.94
C SER A 538 7.88 2.30 1.00
N PHE A 539 8.24 2.85 -0.17
CA PHE A 539 7.30 3.36 -1.15
C PHE A 539 7.55 2.81 -2.56
N VAL A 540 6.48 2.37 -3.20
CA VAL A 540 6.48 1.82 -4.56
C VAL A 540 5.52 2.61 -5.44
N ASN A 541 5.97 3.00 -6.63
CA ASN A 541 5.11 3.61 -7.64
C ASN A 541 4.88 2.63 -8.78
N VAL A 542 3.77 1.89 -8.76
CA VAL A 542 3.53 0.80 -9.72
C VAL A 542 3.20 1.32 -11.13
N ARG A 543 2.65 2.53 -11.23
CA ARG A 543 2.22 3.14 -12.50
C ARG A 543 3.20 4.18 -13.05
N GLY A 544 3.98 4.82 -12.18
CA GLY A 544 4.65 6.08 -12.45
C GLY A 544 3.69 7.27 -12.31
N GLY A 545 4.24 8.47 -12.26
CA GLY A 545 3.51 9.72 -12.10
C GLY A 545 3.64 10.34 -10.71
N VAL A 546 3.39 11.65 -10.62
CA VAL A 546 3.45 12.42 -9.37
C VAL A 546 2.32 11.99 -8.44
N ALA A 547 2.61 11.87 -7.15
CA ALA A 547 1.65 11.46 -6.11
C ALA A 547 0.94 10.12 -6.39
N GLN A 548 1.65 9.15 -6.98
CA GLN A 548 1.16 7.80 -7.30
C GLN A 548 1.92 6.70 -6.55
N ASN A 549 2.68 7.05 -5.50
CA ASN A 549 3.32 6.06 -4.65
C ASN A 549 2.29 5.44 -3.69
N VAL A 550 2.58 4.22 -3.27
CA VAL A 550 1.89 3.48 -2.21
C VAL A 550 2.93 2.79 -1.34
N GLU A 551 2.58 2.40 -0.13
CA GLU A 551 3.46 1.67 0.76
C GLU A 551 3.87 0.30 0.17
N SER A 552 5.12 -0.12 0.40
CA SER A 552 5.67 -1.35 -0.18
C SER A 552 4.96 -2.62 0.29
N ASP A 553 4.58 -2.69 1.56
CA ASP A 553 3.82 -3.82 2.12
C ASP A 553 2.37 -3.87 1.64
N LEU A 554 1.76 -2.75 1.24
CA LEU A 554 0.49 -2.78 0.51
C LEU A 554 0.63 -3.42 -0.88
N VAL A 555 1.75 -3.14 -1.58
CA VAL A 555 2.06 -3.82 -2.85
C VAL A 555 2.32 -5.30 -2.64
N GLN A 556 2.96 -5.67 -1.53
CA GLN A 556 3.14 -7.07 -1.14
C GLN A 556 1.79 -7.77 -0.93
N GLU A 557 0.85 -7.16 -0.21
CA GLU A 557 -0.51 -7.69 0.00
C GLU A 557 -1.26 -7.88 -1.33
N HIS A 558 -1.12 -6.94 -2.27
CA HIS A 558 -1.69 -7.08 -3.62
C HIS A 558 -1.07 -8.25 -4.39
N SER A 559 0.25 -8.45 -4.28
CA SER A 559 0.95 -9.59 -4.87
C SER A 559 0.46 -10.92 -4.29
N VAL A 560 0.30 -10.99 -2.97
CA VAL A 560 -0.27 -12.14 -2.25
C VAL A 560 -1.70 -12.44 -2.75
N CYS A 561 -2.55 -11.43 -2.89
CA CYS A 561 -3.90 -11.58 -3.44
C CYS A 561 -3.89 -12.10 -4.88
N ASN A 562 -3.04 -11.56 -5.75
CA ASN A 562 -2.87 -12.04 -7.13
C ASN A 562 -2.48 -13.52 -7.16
N GLN A 563 -1.48 -13.92 -6.34
CA GLN A 563 -1.03 -15.29 -6.22
C GLN A 563 -2.12 -16.23 -5.67
N LYS A 564 -2.84 -15.83 -4.61
CA LYS A 564 -3.96 -16.58 -4.05
C LYS A 564 -5.04 -16.84 -5.10
N SER A 565 -5.37 -15.87 -5.95
CA SER A 565 -6.35 -16.02 -7.02
C SER A 565 -5.96 -17.12 -8.02
N LEU A 566 -4.68 -17.17 -8.40
CA LEU A 566 -4.14 -18.16 -9.32
C LEU A 566 -3.99 -19.54 -8.67
N ILE A 567 -3.64 -19.61 -7.39
CA ILE A 567 -3.63 -20.89 -6.65
C ILE A 567 -5.04 -21.48 -6.58
N LYS A 568 -6.06 -20.64 -6.37
CA LYS A 568 -7.47 -21.09 -6.41
C LYS A 568 -7.82 -21.68 -7.79
N SER A 569 -7.28 -21.14 -8.88
CA SER A 569 -7.52 -21.65 -10.25
C SER A 569 -7.00 -23.08 -10.49
N LEU A 570 -6.04 -23.57 -9.69
CA LEU A 570 -5.51 -24.94 -9.79
C LEU A 570 -6.53 -26.02 -9.39
N GLY A 571 -7.66 -25.63 -8.79
CA GLY A 571 -8.69 -26.57 -8.35
C GLY A 571 -8.15 -27.56 -7.32
N ALA A 572 -8.30 -28.86 -7.59
CA ALA A 572 -7.81 -29.91 -6.70
C ALA A 572 -6.29 -30.17 -6.79
N ASN A 573 -5.62 -29.70 -7.85
CA ASN A 573 -4.21 -29.98 -8.12
C ASN A 573 -3.27 -28.95 -7.46
N LYS A 574 -3.41 -28.78 -6.14
CA LYS A 574 -2.62 -27.86 -5.31
C LYS A 574 -1.41 -28.57 -4.68
N THR A 575 -0.56 -29.15 -5.53
CA THR A 575 0.75 -29.67 -5.10
C THR A 575 1.75 -28.52 -4.99
N GLU A 576 2.78 -28.65 -4.16
CA GLU A 576 3.82 -27.62 -4.00
C GLU A 576 4.46 -27.23 -5.35
N LYS A 577 4.77 -28.23 -6.19
CA LYS A 577 5.31 -28.01 -7.54
C LYS A 577 4.34 -27.23 -8.44
N ALA A 578 3.04 -27.49 -8.34
CA ALA A 578 2.04 -26.77 -9.13
C ALA A 578 1.86 -25.33 -8.65
N ILE A 579 1.84 -25.13 -7.33
CA ILE A 579 1.75 -23.81 -6.70
C ILE A 579 2.99 -22.97 -7.05
N SER A 580 4.20 -23.48 -6.82
CA SER A 580 5.43 -22.77 -7.12
C SER A 580 5.50 -22.33 -8.59
N ARG A 581 5.04 -23.18 -9.52
CA ARG A 581 5.00 -22.85 -10.94
C ARG A 581 3.96 -21.78 -11.30
N ILE A 582 2.75 -21.84 -10.76
CA ILE A 582 1.70 -20.86 -11.09
C ILE A 582 2.03 -19.48 -10.50
N THR A 583 2.59 -19.42 -9.30
CA THR A 583 2.86 -18.15 -8.61
C THR A 583 4.06 -17.41 -9.18
N ARG A 584 5.10 -18.12 -9.62
CA ARG A 584 6.22 -17.50 -10.37
C ARG A 584 5.78 -16.86 -11.70
N ALA A 585 4.69 -17.34 -12.28
CA ALA A 585 4.14 -16.80 -13.52
C ALA A 585 3.04 -15.73 -13.28
N ALA A 586 2.69 -15.43 -12.03
CA ALA A 586 1.51 -14.68 -11.68
C ALA A 586 1.47 -13.27 -12.28
N ASP A 587 2.54 -12.50 -12.09
CA ASP A 587 2.58 -11.10 -12.52
C ASP A 587 2.66 -10.97 -14.04
N MET A 588 3.40 -11.86 -14.70
CA MET A 588 3.45 -11.87 -16.16
C MET A 588 2.10 -12.26 -16.77
N ILE A 589 1.41 -13.27 -16.21
CA ILE A 589 0.05 -13.64 -16.62
C ILE A 589 -0.88 -12.44 -16.45
N SER A 590 -0.85 -11.78 -15.28
CA SER A 590 -1.66 -10.61 -15.01
C SER A 590 -1.39 -9.47 -15.99
N SER A 591 -0.12 -9.18 -16.28
CA SER A 591 0.26 -8.14 -17.24
C SER A 591 -0.17 -8.46 -18.68
N ILE A 592 -0.07 -9.72 -19.11
CA ILE A 592 -0.57 -10.15 -20.44
C ILE A 592 -2.07 -9.89 -20.55
N CYS A 593 -2.85 -10.22 -19.51
CA CYS A 593 -4.28 -9.96 -19.47
C CYS A 593 -4.60 -8.45 -19.50
N ASP A 594 -3.92 -7.64 -18.69
CA ASP A 594 -4.20 -6.20 -18.62
C ASP A 594 -3.87 -5.49 -19.95
N LYS A 595 -2.80 -5.91 -20.63
CA LYS A 595 -2.44 -5.45 -21.98
C LYS A 595 -3.47 -5.86 -23.02
N PHE A 596 -3.94 -7.11 -22.96
CA PHE A 596 -5.03 -7.57 -23.81
C PHE A 596 -6.29 -6.72 -23.61
N ASP A 597 -6.72 -6.51 -22.37
CA ASP A 597 -7.92 -5.74 -22.04
C ASP A 597 -7.84 -4.30 -22.58
N LYS A 598 -6.68 -3.64 -22.44
CA LYS A 598 -6.42 -2.32 -23.06
C LYS A 598 -6.53 -2.35 -24.57
N THR A 599 -5.97 -3.38 -25.22
CA THR A 599 -5.96 -3.53 -26.69
C THR A 599 -7.36 -3.67 -27.25
N VAL A 600 -8.23 -4.44 -26.59
CA VAL A 600 -9.62 -4.63 -27.01
C VAL A 600 -10.57 -3.57 -26.46
N ASN A 601 -10.03 -2.56 -25.75
CA ASN A 601 -10.80 -1.55 -25.02
C ASN A 601 -11.87 -2.19 -24.12
N LEU A 602 -11.55 -3.37 -23.56
CA LEU A 602 -12.37 -4.02 -22.57
C LEU A 602 -12.23 -3.20 -21.31
N LYS A 603 -13.26 -2.40 -21.03
CA LYS A 603 -13.35 -1.73 -19.74
C LYS A 603 -13.35 -2.83 -18.68
N PRO A 604 -12.54 -2.71 -17.61
CA PRO A 604 -12.70 -3.58 -16.45
C PRO A 604 -14.18 -3.66 -16.14
N LYS A 605 -14.69 -4.84 -15.77
CA LYS A 605 -16.01 -4.88 -15.13
C LYS A 605 -15.89 -3.90 -13.98
N GLY A 606 -16.50 -2.74 -14.12
CA GLY A 606 -16.52 -1.79 -13.03
C GLY A 606 -17.11 -2.57 -11.89
N SER A 607 -16.30 -2.86 -10.86
CA SER A 607 -16.88 -2.74 -9.54
C SER A 607 -17.56 -1.38 -9.60
N ARG A 608 -18.84 -1.29 -9.23
CA ARG A 608 -19.45 0.02 -9.04
C ARG A 608 -18.60 0.65 -7.94
N HIS A 609 -17.52 1.32 -8.31
CA HIS A 609 -16.85 2.27 -7.47
C HIS A 609 -17.89 3.35 -7.30
N SER A 610 -18.75 3.18 -6.30
CA SER A 610 -19.28 4.32 -5.59
C SER A 610 -18.06 5.19 -5.34
N LYS A 611 -18.11 6.46 -5.78
CA LYS A 611 -17.14 7.45 -5.30
C LYS A 611 -16.97 7.22 -3.79
N CYS A 612 -15.71 7.16 -3.36
CA CYS A 612 -15.24 6.95 -1.98
C CYS A 612 -16.20 7.54 -0.92
N ILE A 613 -16.70 8.75 -1.20
CA ILE A 613 -17.87 9.39 -0.59
C ILE A 613 -18.55 10.19 -1.70
N SER A 614 -19.88 10.17 -1.77
CA SER A 614 -20.61 10.98 -2.74
C SER A 614 -20.70 12.45 -2.30
N GLU A 615 -20.93 13.36 -3.24
CA GLU A 615 -21.20 14.76 -2.91
C GLU A 615 -22.39 14.88 -1.94
N THR A 616 -23.39 14.00 -2.12
CA THR A 616 -24.56 13.87 -1.26
C THR A 616 -24.17 13.53 0.18
N ASP A 617 -23.28 12.56 0.37
CA ASP A 617 -22.81 12.16 1.71
C ASP A 617 -22.08 13.32 2.40
N THR A 618 -21.24 14.04 1.64
CA THR A 618 -20.55 15.24 2.14
C THR A 618 -21.55 16.29 2.62
N GLN A 619 -22.60 16.56 1.83
CA GLN A 619 -23.66 17.49 2.21
C GLN A 619 -24.45 17.04 3.45
N ILE A 620 -24.69 15.73 3.60
CA ILE A 620 -25.35 15.18 4.80
C ILE A 620 -24.49 15.43 6.04
N ILE A 621 -23.18 15.17 5.96
CA ILE A 621 -22.23 15.42 7.04
C ILE A 621 -22.22 16.90 7.41
N SER A 622 -22.00 17.80 6.43
CA SER A 622 -21.94 19.24 6.66
C SER A 622 -23.23 19.79 7.29
N LYS A 623 -24.41 19.41 6.76
CA LYS A 623 -25.69 19.86 7.31
C LYS A 623 -25.90 19.39 8.76
N SER A 624 -25.49 18.17 9.07
CA SER A 624 -25.61 17.62 10.42
C SER A 624 -24.67 18.32 11.41
N LEU A 625 -23.41 18.52 11.01
CA LEU A 625 -22.42 19.25 11.81
C LEU A 625 -22.82 20.69 12.05
N ARG A 626 -23.27 21.40 11.01
CA ARG A 626 -23.69 22.80 11.11
C ARG A 626 -24.87 22.99 12.05
N LYS A 627 -25.83 22.05 12.04
CA LYS A 627 -26.95 22.05 13.00
C LYS A 627 -26.46 21.84 14.44
N LEU A 628 -25.41 21.06 14.63
CA LEU A 628 -24.87 20.67 15.93
C LEU A 628 -23.89 21.70 16.53
N ARG A 629 -23.16 22.44 15.67
CA ARG A 629 -22.06 23.36 16.05
C ARG A 629 -21.16 22.77 17.15
N PRO A 630 -20.54 21.59 16.92
CA PRO A 630 -19.79 20.87 17.97
C PRO A 630 -18.57 21.64 18.47
N PHE A 631 -18.04 22.59 17.70
CA PHE A 631 -16.88 23.39 18.08
C PHE A 631 -17.22 24.71 18.79
N LYS A 632 -18.50 25.06 18.90
CA LYS A 632 -18.96 26.14 19.78
C LYS A 632 -19.22 25.57 21.17
N PHE A 633 -18.40 25.98 22.13
CA PHE A 633 -18.44 25.48 23.50
C PHE A 633 -19.85 25.56 24.11
N THR A 634 -20.29 24.48 24.74
CA THR A 634 -21.52 24.45 25.53
C THR A 634 -21.28 23.65 26.80
N ASN A 635 -21.29 24.35 27.94
CA ASN A 635 -21.04 23.73 29.23
C ASN A 635 -22.03 22.59 29.52
N GLY A 636 -21.50 21.44 29.95
CA GLY A 636 -22.27 20.26 30.36
C GLY A 636 -22.75 19.37 29.22
N ARG A 637 -22.43 19.70 27.95
CA ARG A 637 -22.83 18.89 26.80
C ARG A 637 -22.18 17.50 26.89
N LYS A 638 -23.02 16.46 26.86
CA LYS A 638 -22.60 15.06 27.00
C LYS A 638 -22.40 14.36 25.67
N CYS A 639 -21.56 13.33 25.67
CA CYS A 639 -21.38 12.45 24.53
C CYS A 639 -21.67 11.00 24.93
N ASN A 640 -22.90 10.51 24.71
CA ASN A 640 -23.30 9.19 25.23
C ASN A 640 -22.36 8.09 24.73
N GLY A 641 -22.06 7.15 25.62
CA GLY A 641 -21.07 6.11 25.43
C GLY A 641 -19.65 6.53 25.85
N PHE A 642 -19.34 7.81 25.97
CA PHE A 642 -18.02 8.30 26.37
C PHE A 642 -18.08 8.99 27.72
N ASN A 643 -17.12 8.67 28.60
CA ASN A 643 -17.01 9.28 29.92
C ASN A 643 -15.68 10.03 30.00
N ASN A 644 -15.71 11.31 30.36
CA ASN A 644 -14.51 12.14 30.55
C ASN A 644 -13.55 12.17 29.35
N ILE A 645 -14.09 12.10 28.12
CA ILE A 645 -13.29 12.14 26.90
C ILE A 645 -12.51 13.45 26.81
N LYS A 646 -11.25 13.35 26.41
CA LYS A 646 -10.31 14.46 26.28
C LYS A 646 -10.25 14.94 24.84
N SER A 647 -10.00 16.24 24.65
CA SER A 647 -9.85 16.86 23.33
C SER A 647 -8.61 16.39 22.56
N LEU A 648 -7.54 16.02 23.28
CA LEU A 648 -6.37 15.36 22.71
C LEU A 648 -6.38 13.85 23.01
N PRO A 649 -5.81 13.01 22.12
CA PRO A 649 -5.61 11.59 22.36
C PRO A 649 -4.82 11.32 23.66
N LEU A 650 -3.73 12.04 23.89
CA LEU A 650 -2.87 11.89 25.06
C LEU A 650 -3.10 13.02 26.07
N SER A 651 -3.21 12.68 27.35
CA SER A 651 -3.31 13.67 28.44
C SER A 651 -1.93 14.05 29.00
N LYS A 652 -1.76 15.31 29.43
CA LYS A 652 -0.52 15.84 30.02
C LYS A 652 0.02 14.96 31.16
N SER A 653 -0.88 14.42 31.99
CA SER A 653 -0.54 13.52 33.10
C SER A 653 0.11 12.21 32.66
N LYS A 654 -0.13 11.74 31.44
CA LYS A 654 0.42 10.49 30.89
C LYS A 654 1.74 10.68 30.16
N VAL A 655 2.14 11.92 29.85
CA VAL A 655 3.37 12.21 29.09
C VAL A 655 4.64 11.71 29.79
N PRO A 656 4.83 11.89 31.12
CA PRO A 656 6.00 11.32 31.81
C PRO A 656 6.06 9.79 31.71
N MET A 657 4.92 9.12 31.95
CA MET A 657 4.82 7.65 31.87
C MET A 657 5.12 7.13 30.46
N MET A 658 4.69 7.87 29.42
CA MET A 658 5.03 7.55 28.03
C MET A 658 6.54 7.61 27.81
N LYS A 659 7.20 8.67 28.27
CA LYS A 659 8.67 8.82 28.14
C LYS A 659 9.41 7.69 28.88
N ASP A 660 8.95 7.30 30.06
CA ASP A 660 9.53 6.18 30.81
C ASP A 660 9.39 4.86 30.05
N ARG A 661 8.21 4.60 29.48
CA ARG A 661 7.96 3.43 28.62
C ARG A 661 8.84 3.46 27.38
N MET A 662 8.97 4.60 26.71
CA MET A 662 9.84 4.76 25.55
C MET A 662 11.30 4.46 25.91
N ASN A 663 11.81 5.01 27.01
CA ASN A 663 13.18 4.73 27.46
C ASN A 663 13.42 3.24 27.72
N LEU A 664 12.43 2.53 28.29
CA LEU A 664 12.51 1.08 28.46
C LEU A 664 12.55 0.34 27.12
N ILE A 665 11.73 0.76 26.15
CA ILE A 665 11.71 0.18 24.80
C ILE A 665 13.06 0.42 24.11
N ILE A 666 13.55 1.67 24.10
CA ILE A 666 14.83 2.05 23.51
C ILE A 666 15.95 1.17 24.07
N ARG A 667 16.09 1.09 25.41
CA ARG A 667 17.12 0.26 26.06
C ARG A 667 17.05 -1.21 25.66
N ARG A 668 15.86 -1.77 25.48
CA ARG A 668 15.71 -3.17 25.05
C ARG A 668 16.12 -3.34 23.59
N LEU A 669 15.65 -2.47 22.70
CA LEU A 669 15.96 -2.53 21.28
C LEU A 669 17.46 -2.35 21.00
N THR A 670 18.11 -1.37 21.65
CA THR A 670 19.55 -1.12 21.48
C THR A 670 20.41 -2.27 22.01
N ASN A 671 19.91 -3.03 22.99
CA ASN A 671 20.56 -4.24 23.51
C ASN A 671 20.16 -5.53 22.77
N GLY A 672 19.37 -5.45 21.70
CA GLY A 672 18.88 -6.62 20.96
C GLY A 672 17.92 -7.51 21.75
N GLN A 673 17.27 -6.98 22.78
CA GLN A 673 16.36 -7.71 23.67
C GLN A 673 14.91 -7.61 23.21
N ALA A 674 14.13 -8.66 23.49
CA ALA A 674 12.71 -8.69 23.18
C ALA A 674 11.91 -7.64 23.98
N VAL A 675 10.94 -7.02 23.31
CA VAL A 675 10.02 -6.04 23.90
C VAL A 675 8.65 -6.71 24.08
N LEU A 676 8.03 -6.51 25.24
CA LEU A 676 6.69 -7.05 25.52
C LEU A 676 5.62 -6.26 24.75
N PHE A 677 4.69 -7.01 24.15
CA PHE A 677 3.53 -6.52 23.41
C PHE A 677 2.23 -6.98 24.06
N ASP A 678 1.12 -6.35 23.69
CA ASP A 678 -0.22 -6.85 24.00
C ASP A 678 -0.55 -8.06 23.10
N GLU A 679 -0.62 -9.26 23.69
CA GLU A 679 -0.90 -10.50 22.94
C GLU A 679 -2.31 -10.50 22.32
N GLN A 680 -3.25 -9.67 22.82
CA GLN A 680 -4.58 -9.49 22.21
C GLN A 680 -4.54 -8.62 20.95
N GLU A 681 -3.39 -8.04 20.60
CA GLU A 681 -3.14 -7.34 19.33
C GLU A 681 -2.59 -8.26 18.21
N ALA A 682 -2.43 -9.56 18.50
CA ALA A 682 -2.18 -10.59 17.49
C ALA A 682 -3.27 -10.53 16.39
N PRO A 683 -2.94 -10.84 15.13
CA PRO A 683 -3.96 -10.92 14.10
C PRO A 683 -5.01 -11.97 14.53
N GLU A 684 -6.29 -11.57 14.61
CA GLU A 684 -7.37 -12.55 14.50
C GLU A 684 -7.08 -13.32 13.20
N ILE A 685 -6.94 -14.64 13.28
CA ILE A 685 -6.86 -15.50 12.09
C ILE A 685 -8.10 -15.14 11.26
N ASP A 686 -7.89 -14.56 10.08
CA ASP A 686 -8.96 -14.13 9.19
C ASP A 686 -9.81 -15.34 8.81
N GLU A 687 -10.89 -15.58 9.55
CA GLU A 687 -11.96 -16.47 9.11
C GLU A 687 -12.57 -15.87 7.85
N GLU A 688 -12.23 -16.48 6.71
CA GLU A 688 -12.78 -16.32 5.36
C GLU A 688 -14.03 -15.43 5.30
N ASN A 689 -13.83 -14.13 5.05
CA ASN A 689 -14.77 -13.27 4.32
C ASN A 689 -14.01 -12.16 3.58
N SER A 690 -12.93 -12.53 2.88
CA SER A 690 -12.40 -11.71 1.78
C SER A 690 -13.35 -11.82 0.59
N SER A 691 -14.46 -11.09 0.66
CA SER A 691 -15.25 -10.80 -0.54
C SER A 691 -14.37 -9.97 -1.47
N ASP A 692 -13.93 -10.59 -2.57
CA ASP A 692 -13.56 -10.00 -3.87
C ASP A 692 -13.21 -8.49 -3.86
N TYR A 693 -12.16 -8.12 -3.16
CA TYR A 693 -11.55 -6.80 -3.27
C TYR A 693 -10.11 -7.00 -3.71
N LEU A 694 -9.90 -7.05 -5.03
CA LEU A 694 -8.63 -6.64 -5.61
C LEU A 694 -8.59 -5.11 -5.45
N PRO A 695 -7.71 -4.54 -4.63
CA PRO A 695 -7.55 -3.10 -4.63
C PRO A 695 -6.82 -2.77 -5.94
N ASP A 696 -7.57 -2.29 -6.92
CA ASP A 696 -6.96 -1.70 -8.11
C ASP A 696 -6.10 -0.52 -7.65
N ILE A 697 -4.83 -0.56 -8.07
CA ILE A 697 -3.84 0.52 -7.94
C ILE A 697 -4.40 1.83 -8.51
#